data_AF-A0AAD4ESG5-F1
#
_entry.id   AF-A0AAD4ESG5-F1
#
_cell.length_a   1.000
_cell.length_b   1.000
_cell.length_c   1.000
_cell.angle_alpha   90.00
_cell.angle_beta   90.00
_cell.angle_gamma   90.00
#
_symmetry.space_group_name_H-M   'P 1'
#
loop_
_entity.id
_entity.type
_entity.pdbx_description
1 polymer ?
#
loop_
_entity_poly.entity_id
_entity_poly.type
_entity_poly.pdbx_seq_one_letter_code
_entity_poly.pdbx_strand_id
1 'polypeptide(L)'
;MSVAGLPHPRAHALRPGSAKEDQVRNFVSDRMAHMTRRFLKKTGGGSPGNDDVVGYSSMTELCKDLEEVINIIWLSGTPSLQVPFLLNIASEFNTWVTGFPPSAPATFAILHKLDHCFASLLSGEDIESHEALPGFENGLRAGMSRTDMVRCRSLVEQGRIIIVDVMTRRRNGEAGVQEEEETNSDEEEEESGPDGPDRPGRGAWNAEEEDLYMDVARVYEHTLVKLGDTLGEPEVGVLQMMNLFTFDLKDGIPSFPIMDQIGHATTPQGGTGDPVDNFFRRMPAPTKDSPSLLTQQGTRVMENACQQFVVESMFRQSTDPDFDYLLKNVKKASTEPAPAPFVLQQLAMLALTKGVAHDDESFKARYLRFCRWVAQGRKDEAANFDAVVTSSPAIVVSKAFLPEDVVAGQCAECGKQGATKQCSGCLIREDEHTTFATSYCGRECQEKHWKKHRALCRQVQQINRATATFQPIFEHLLALTCPGNFVPSEIAEKHGMVVVKYRDTNNAWGMLGQLSVNQEDKLFKFPLKLASSPDIGRAALMHSRCGETLTRARTLFEMLIRPSCAKIQDVSIDPKNMHKPVHISNGEWDEVNALMGHEVFLATLPCGMTMALDPTGMQFGWKEHISPWSSYNKHRVHHTTGQSYLGPNSNGLQDLGGKKELEMMALMGIVPPDLTSKDRKEQRLMETVVQSLEAQIKERFGGVTEFLRLKGGDFATAQTAVVEAAKRGLTMLADEINAGAEMKMIRVPSPVGSSGGQKTGSGTEIIWSKKRAKQIAGGDEVKLRRLWKARWDHVVGFELPSEPLDTKGGQA
;
A
#
# COMPACT_ATOMS: atom_id res chain seq x y z
N MET A 1 -6.68 14.67 -46.24
CA MET A 1 -6.43 15.05 -44.83
C MET A 1 -6.80 13.86 -43.99
N SER A 2 -5.99 13.47 -43.01
CA SER A 2 -6.31 12.35 -42.11
C SER A 2 -7.50 12.70 -41.20
N VAL A 3 -8.11 11.70 -40.56
CA VAL A 3 -9.22 11.91 -39.60
C VAL A 3 -8.74 12.74 -38.40
N ALA A 4 -7.45 12.63 -38.02
CA ALA A 4 -6.81 13.49 -37.02
C ALA A 4 -6.47 14.93 -37.49
N GLY A 5 -6.76 15.32 -38.74
CA GLY A 5 -6.47 16.68 -39.25
C GLY A 5 -4.97 16.99 -39.40
N LEU A 6 -4.13 15.96 -39.56
CA LEU A 6 -2.70 16.09 -39.81
C LEU A 6 -2.41 16.25 -41.32
N PRO A 7 -1.33 16.98 -41.70
CA PRO A 7 -0.89 17.05 -43.09
C PRO A 7 -0.34 15.69 -43.54
N HIS A 8 -0.43 15.40 -44.83
CA HIS A 8 0.18 14.18 -45.36
C HIS A 8 1.72 14.30 -45.27
N PRO A 9 2.43 13.33 -44.66
CA PRO A 9 3.89 13.35 -44.59
C PRO A 9 4.53 13.45 -45.97
N ARG A 10 5.71 14.05 -46.06
CA ARG A 10 6.45 14.06 -47.33
C ARG A 10 6.83 12.65 -47.77
N ALA A 11 6.86 12.39 -49.08
CA ALA A 11 7.26 11.08 -49.64
C ALA A 11 8.64 10.54 -49.19
N HIS A 12 9.57 11.42 -48.81
CA HIS A 12 10.89 11.04 -48.31
C HIS A 12 11.30 11.87 -47.10
N ALA A 13 11.88 11.20 -46.11
CA ALA A 13 12.51 11.80 -44.94
C ALA A 13 13.54 12.86 -45.33
N LEU A 14 13.72 13.85 -44.47
CA LEU A 14 14.78 14.84 -44.62
C LEU A 14 16.13 14.14 -44.50
N ARG A 15 17.07 14.55 -45.35
CA ARG A 15 18.42 13.99 -45.32
C ARG A 15 19.10 14.44 -44.02
N PRO A 16 19.70 13.51 -43.25
CA PRO A 16 20.49 13.83 -42.06
C PRO A 16 21.52 14.96 -42.32
N GLY A 17 21.49 16.01 -41.51
CA GLY A 17 22.37 17.18 -41.61
C GLY A 17 22.09 18.10 -42.81
N SER A 18 20.90 18.01 -43.42
CA SER A 18 20.52 18.91 -44.50
C SER A 18 20.02 20.26 -43.99
N ALA A 19 20.22 21.33 -44.76
CA ALA A 19 19.72 22.67 -44.42
C ALA A 19 18.20 22.70 -44.15
N LYS A 20 17.42 21.82 -44.79
CA LYS A 20 15.98 21.69 -44.53
C LYS A 20 15.67 21.02 -43.18
N GLU A 21 16.48 20.04 -42.77
CA GLU A 21 16.37 19.43 -41.45
C GLU A 21 16.72 20.44 -40.35
N ASP A 22 17.81 21.18 -40.53
CA ASP A 22 18.23 22.23 -39.58
C ASP A 22 17.20 23.35 -39.50
N GLN A 23 16.59 23.74 -40.62
CA GLN A 23 15.52 24.73 -40.65
C GLN A 23 14.30 24.28 -39.83
N VAL A 24 13.86 23.02 -39.97
CA VAL A 24 12.75 22.47 -39.17
C VAL A 24 13.14 22.40 -37.70
N ARG A 25 14.34 21.92 -37.38
CA ARG A 25 14.84 21.81 -36.01
C ARG A 25 14.90 23.16 -35.30
N ASN A 26 15.43 24.19 -35.97
CA ASN A 26 15.51 25.54 -35.44
C ASN A 26 14.11 26.15 -35.28
N PHE A 27 13.26 26.04 -36.30
CA PHE A 27 11.88 26.52 -36.24
C PHE A 27 11.10 25.93 -35.05
N VAL A 28 11.15 24.61 -34.88
CA VAL A 28 10.44 23.93 -33.78
C VAL A 28 11.02 24.36 -32.43
N SER A 29 12.35 24.45 -32.31
CA SER A 29 13.01 24.87 -31.07
C SER A 29 12.65 26.32 -30.68
N ASP A 30 12.67 27.24 -31.66
CA ASP A 30 12.33 28.64 -31.47
C ASP A 30 10.85 28.82 -31.12
N ARG A 31 9.95 28.10 -31.80
CA ARG A 31 8.52 28.12 -31.51
C ARG A 31 8.24 27.54 -30.12
N MET A 32 8.81 26.39 -29.76
CA MET A 32 8.62 25.81 -28.42
C MET A 32 9.10 26.76 -27.32
N ALA A 33 10.28 27.39 -27.47
CA ALA A 33 10.79 28.36 -26.51
C ALA A 33 9.89 29.60 -26.40
N HIS A 34 9.35 30.08 -27.53
CA HIS A 34 8.39 31.18 -27.56
C HIS A 34 7.09 30.80 -26.83
N MET A 35 6.54 29.62 -27.08
CA MET A 35 5.33 29.12 -26.41
C MET A 35 5.53 28.97 -24.90
N THR A 36 6.65 28.39 -24.45
CA THR A 36 6.98 28.31 -23.01
C THR A 36 7.06 29.71 -22.38
N ARG A 37 7.64 30.70 -23.07
CA ARG A 37 7.71 32.08 -22.58
C ARG A 37 6.32 32.72 -22.48
N ARG A 38 5.46 32.55 -23.49
CA ARG A 38 4.07 33.03 -23.46
C ARG A 38 3.26 32.36 -22.34
N PHE A 39 3.48 31.07 -22.13
CA PHE A 39 2.87 30.31 -21.06
C PHE A 39 3.25 30.83 -19.67
N LEU A 40 4.53 31.07 -19.40
CA LEU A 40 4.99 31.56 -18.08
C LEU A 40 4.48 32.96 -17.72
N LYS A 41 4.12 33.78 -18.71
CA LYS A 41 3.57 35.13 -18.50
C LYS A 41 2.07 35.17 -18.18
N LYS A 42 1.36 34.03 -18.16
CA LYS A 42 -0.11 33.94 -18.00
C LYS A 42 -0.64 34.19 -16.58
N THR A 43 0.21 34.15 -15.56
CA THR A 43 -0.15 34.50 -14.17
C THR A 43 0.36 35.90 -13.88
N GLY A 44 -0.54 36.89 -13.85
CA GLY A 44 -0.22 38.32 -13.92
C GLY A 44 0.86 38.83 -12.95
N GLY A 45 1.75 39.68 -13.46
CA GLY A 45 2.69 40.48 -12.67
C GLY A 45 4.12 40.63 -13.21
N GLY A 46 4.35 40.61 -14.52
CA GLY A 46 5.67 40.94 -15.08
C GLY A 46 5.88 42.46 -15.15
N SER A 47 6.92 42.98 -14.48
CA SER A 47 7.35 44.37 -14.57
C SER A 47 7.54 44.83 -16.03
N PRO A 48 7.33 46.12 -16.35
CA PRO A 48 7.55 46.66 -17.70
C PRO A 48 9.05 46.66 -18.00
N GLY A 49 9.52 45.56 -18.58
CA GLY A 49 10.90 45.34 -18.99
C GLY A 49 10.94 44.74 -20.39
N ASN A 50 10.85 45.61 -21.39
CA ASN A 50 11.44 45.52 -22.74
C ASN A 50 11.27 44.25 -23.60
N ASP A 51 10.30 43.37 -23.32
CA ASP A 51 10.10 42.13 -24.09
C ASP A 51 8.65 42.05 -24.59
N ASP A 52 8.44 42.35 -25.88
CA ASP A 52 7.15 42.47 -26.62
C ASP A 52 6.28 41.18 -26.64
N VAL A 53 6.66 40.14 -25.90
CA VAL A 53 5.97 38.83 -25.91
C VAL A 53 4.77 38.84 -24.96
N VAL A 54 3.56 38.83 -25.53
CA VAL A 54 2.25 38.75 -24.85
C VAL A 54 1.98 37.33 -24.35
N GLY A 55 1.49 37.18 -23.11
CA GLY A 55 1.11 35.87 -22.56
C GLY A 55 -0.08 35.22 -23.27
N TYR A 56 -0.34 33.93 -23.04
CA TYR A 56 -1.56 33.27 -23.52
C TYR A 56 -2.77 33.69 -22.70
N SER A 57 -3.89 33.99 -23.35
CA SER A 57 -5.16 34.31 -22.68
C SER A 57 -6.03 33.09 -22.41
N SER A 58 -5.88 32.02 -23.20
CA SER A 58 -6.73 30.81 -23.09
C SER A 58 -6.00 29.55 -23.53
N MET A 59 -6.56 28.39 -23.14
CA MET A 59 -6.10 27.08 -23.61
C MET A 59 -6.27 26.93 -25.13
N THR A 60 -7.34 27.51 -25.70
CA THR A 60 -7.61 27.50 -27.14
C THR A 60 -6.50 28.19 -27.94
N GLU A 61 -6.01 29.35 -27.47
CA GLU A 61 -4.91 30.07 -28.12
C GLU A 61 -3.61 29.25 -28.11
N LEU A 62 -3.28 28.63 -26.97
CA LEU A 62 -2.10 27.77 -26.85
C LEU A 62 -2.19 26.55 -27.77
N CYS A 63 -3.36 25.89 -27.82
CA CYS A 63 -3.56 24.72 -28.67
C CYS A 63 -3.40 25.07 -30.16
N LYS A 64 -3.87 26.24 -30.61
CA LYS A 64 -3.68 26.70 -32.00
C LYS A 64 -2.20 26.84 -32.36
N ASP A 65 -1.39 27.47 -31.50
CA ASP A 65 0.05 27.60 -31.71
C ASP A 65 0.75 26.22 -31.72
N LEU A 66 0.31 25.32 -30.83
CA LEU A 66 0.86 23.96 -30.74
C LEU A 66 0.55 23.12 -31.97
N GLU A 67 -0.66 23.28 -32.52
CA GLU A 67 -1.11 22.56 -33.70
C GLU A 67 -0.22 22.84 -34.91
N GLU A 68 0.16 24.11 -35.14
CA GLU A 68 1.08 24.51 -36.22
C GLU A 68 2.43 23.76 -36.11
N VAL A 69 2.95 23.65 -34.88
CA VAL A 69 4.23 22.98 -34.60
C VAL A 69 4.11 21.47 -34.83
N ILE A 70 3.06 20.82 -34.33
CA ILE A 70 2.83 19.38 -34.53
C ILE A 70 2.68 19.07 -36.02
N ASN A 71 1.92 19.88 -36.76
CA ASN A 71 1.73 19.71 -38.21
C ASN A 71 3.06 19.79 -38.98
N ILE A 72 3.94 20.72 -38.62
CA ILE A 72 5.27 20.87 -39.26
C ILE A 72 6.19 19.71 -38.91
N ILE A 73 6.19 19.25 -37.65
CA ILE A 73 6.94 18.07 -37.22
C ILE A 73 6.47 16.84 -38.00
N TRP A 74 5.16 16.63 -38.08
CA TRP A 74 4.59 15.49 -38.80
C TRP A 74 4.90 15.53 -40.30
N LEU A 75 4.74 16.70 -40.94
CA LEU A 75 5.07 16.91 -42.35
C LEU A 75 6.54 16.60 -42.69
N SER A 76 7.47 16.74 -41.73
CA SER A 76 8.88 16.46 -41.95
C SER A 76 9.17 15.03 -42.40
N GLY A 77 8.31 14.07 -42.06
CA GLY A 77 8.48 12.65 -42.38
C GLY A 77 9.83 12.08 -41.90
N THR A 78 10.41 12.64 -40.84
CA THR A 78 11.77 12.32 -40.40
C THR A 78 11.74 11.82 -38.96
N PRO A 79 11.76 10.49 -38.72
CA PRO A 79 11.58 9.91 -37.40
C PRO A 79 12.55 10.44 -36.33
N SER A 80 13.81 10.68 -36.70
CA SER A 80 14.84 11.24 -35.81
C SER A 80 14.58 12.70 -35.36
N LEU A 81 13.71 13.43 -36.06
CA LEU A 81 13.16 14.71 -35.62
C LEU A 81 11.83 14.52 -34.88
N GLN A 82 10.94 13.72 -35.45
CA GLN A 82 9.57 13.55 -34.98
C GLN A 82 9.52 12.99 -33.55
N VAL A 83 10.21 11.87 -33.30
CA VAL A 83 10.18 11.18 -32.00
C VAL A 83 10.62 12.11 -30.85
N PRO A 84 11.82 12.74 -30.86
CA PRO A 84 12.25 13.55 -29.73
C PRO A 84 11.39 14.82 -29.53
N PHE A 85 10.94 15.48 -30.62
CA PHE A 85 10.13 16.69 -30.49
C PHE A 85 8.70 16.40 -30.03
N LEU A 86 8.06 15.33 -30.51
CA LEU A 86 6.71 14.95 -30.06
C LEU A 86 6.72 14.50 -28.60
N LEU A 87 7.75 13.77 -28.15
CA LEU A 87 7.91 13.43 -26.73
C LEU A 87 8.12 14.67 -25.85
N ASN A 88 8.84 15.68 -26.35
CA ASN A 88 8.98 16.95 -25.65
C ASN A 88 7.64 17.70 -25.57
N ILE A 89 6.90 17.76 -26.68
CA ILE A 89 5.57 18.37 -26.74
C ILE A 89 4.60 17.70 -25.77
N ALA A 90 4.53 16.36 -25.74
CA ALA A 90 3.64 15.65 -24.82
C ALA A 90 3.98 15.97 -23.35
N SER A 91 5.27 16.07 -23.01
CA SER A 91 5.73 16.45 -21.68
C SER A 91 5.34 17.88 -21.29
N GLU A 92 5.55 18.84 -22.20
CA GLU A 92 5.19 20.24 -21.97
C GLU A 92 3.67 20.43 -21.93
N PHE A 93 2.93 19.76 -22.82
CA PHE A 93 1.47 19.83 -22.88
C PHE A 93 0.80 19.32 -21.59
N ASN A 94 1.30 18.23 -21.02
CA ASN A 94 0.88 17.73 -19.70
C ASN A 94 1.04 18.79 -18.60
N THR A 95 2.05 19.67 -18.71
CA THR A 95 2.26 20.79 -17.79
C THR A 95 1.38 21.98 -18.14
N TRP A 96 1.14 22.21 -19.44
CA TRP A 96 0.42 23.40 -19.88
C TRP A 96 -1.08 23.34 -19.62
N VAL A 97 -1.68 22.16 -19.82
CA VAL A 97 -3.12 21.93 -19.68
C VAL A 97 -3.64 22.19 -18.26
N THR A 98 -2.80 22.03 -17.23
CA THR A 98 -3.21 22.25 -15.83
C THR A 98 -3.29 23.71 -15.43
N GLY A 99 -2.80 24.64 -16.25
CA GLY A 99 -2.71 26.05 -15.86
C GLY A 99 -3.70 26.98 -16.56
N PHE A 100 -4.71 26.47 -17.25
CA PHE A 100 -5.81 27.24 -17.82
C PHE A 100 -7.13 26.55 -17.49
N PRO A 101 -8.27 27.27 -17.53
CA PRO A 101 -9.56 26.63 -17.65
C PRO A 101 -9.59 25.68 -18.87
N PRO A 102 -10.22 24.49 -18.75
CA PRO A 102 -10.23 23.51 -19.83
C PRO A 102 -11.00 24.01 -21.05
N SER A 103 -10.37 23.93 -22.22
CA SER A 103 -11.05 24.06 -23.51
C SER A 103 -11.10 22.68 -24.16
N ALA A 104 -12.19 21.94 -23.96
CA ALA A 104 -12.29 20.54 -24.37
C ALA A 104 -12.04 20.32 -25.88
N PRO A 105 -12.73 21.01 -26.81
CA PRO A 105 -12.52 20.79 -28.25
C PRO A 105 -11.07 21.04 -28.68
N ALA A 106 -10.46 22.12 -28.20
CA ALA A 106 -9.09 22.47 -28.55
C ALA A 106 -8.06 21.48 -27.95
N THR A 107 -8.32 20.99 -26.73
CA THR A 107 -7.45 20.05 -26.03
C THR A 107 -7.49 18.67 -26.67
N PHE A 108 -8.68 18.14 -26.97
CA PHE A 108 -8.82 16.83 -27.62
C PHE A 108 -8.28 16.83 -29.05
N ALA A 109 -8.41 17.93 -29.80
CA ALA A 109 -7.79 18.05 -31.11
C ALA A 109 -6.26 17.82 -31.07
N ILE A 110 -5.57 18.35 -30.06
CA ILE A 110 -4.13 18.12 -29.87
C ILE A 110 -3.85 16.68 -29.44
N LEU A 111 -4.62 16.13 -28.51
CA LEU A 111 -4.43 14.76 -28.01
C LEU A 111 -4.65 13.72 -29.11
N HIS A 112 -5.66 13.88 -29.96
CA HIS A 112 -5.90 13.00 -31.11
C HIS A 112 -4.72 13.03 -32.10
N LYS A 113 -4.14 14.21 -32.35
CA LYS A 113 -2.95 14.33 -33.20
C LYS A 113 -1.72 13.65 -32.60
N LEU A 114 -1.48 13.81 -31.30
CA LEU A 114 -0.35 13.17 -30.62
C LEU A 114 -0.53 11.66 -30.57
N ASP A 115 -1.75 11.17 -30.31
CA ASP A 115 -2.07 9.74 -30.33
C ASP A 115 -1.83 9.13 -31.71
N HIS A 116 -2.32 9.77 -32.77
CA HIS A 116 -2.09 9.35 -34.15
C HIS A 116 -0.60 9.30 -34.49
N CYS A 117 0.16 10.35 -34.14
CA CYS A 117 1.58 10.44 -34.44
C CYS A 117 2.38 9.34 -33.73
N PHE A 118 2.15 9.14 -32.43
CA PHE A 118 2.88 8.13 -31.66
C PHE A 118 2.53 6.71 -32.11
N ALA A 119 1.25 6.37 -32.26
CA ALA A 119 0.83 5.06 -32.73
C ALA A 119 1.37 4.73 -34.14
N SER A 120 1.41 5.72 -35.04
CA SER A 120 1.98 5.57 -36.38
C SER A 120 3.50 5.40 -36.35
N LEU A 121 4.22 6.17 -35.54
CA LEU A 121 5.68 6.04 -35.37
C LEU A 121 6.10 4.72 -34.72
N LEU A 122 5.25 4.14 -33.86
CA LEU A 122 5.44 2.82 -33.28
C LEU A 122 5.22 1.69 -34.30
N SER A 123 4.31 1.91 -35.25
CA SER A 123 3.97 0.94 -36.30
C SER A 123 4.84 1.04 -37.55
N GLY A 124 5.49 2.19 -37.78
CA GLY A 124 6.25 2.49 -39.00
C GLY A 124 5.35 2.74 -40.23
N GLU A 125 4.05 2.80 -40.03
CA GLU A 125 3.01 3.09 -41.02
C GLU A 125 1.96 4.01 -40.38
N ASP A 126 1.28 4.80 -41.19
CA ASP A 126 0.15 5.61 -40.76
C ASP A 126 -1.00 4.69 -40.32
N ILE A 127 -1.50 4.83 -39.09
CA ILE A 127 -2.48 3.88 -38.51
C ILE A 127 -3.86 3.90 -39.18
N GLU A 128 -4.17 4.95 -39.96
CA GLU A 128 -5.45 5.07 -40.67
C GLU A 128 -5.33 4.62 -42.13
N SER A 129 -4.31 5.13 -42.84
CA SER A 129 -4.13 4.85 -44.26
C SER A 129 -3.31 3.59 -44.54
N HIS A 130 -2.61 3.06 -43.53
CA HIS A 130 -1.62 1.98 -43.63
C HIS A 130 -0.49 2.27 -44.63
N GLU A 131 -0.27 3.54 -44.98
CA GLU A 131 0.85 3.93 -45.82
C GLU A 131 2.15 3.91 -45.00
N ALA A 132 3.20 3.31 -45.55
CA ALA A 132 4.50 3.24 -44.89
C ALA A 132 5.06 4.65 -44.64
N LEU A 133 5.50 4.90 -43.41
CA LEU A 133 6.05 6.21 -43.05
C LEU A 133 7.45 6.40 -43.66
N PRO A 134 7.78 7.60 -44.16
CA PRO A 134 9.12 7.91 -44.66
C PRO A 134 10.16 7.77 -43.55
N GLY A 135 11.35 7.26 -43.88
CA GLY A 135 12.41 6.99 -42.90
C GLY A 135 12.36 5.61 -42.25
N PHE A 136 11.34 4.79 -42.53
CA PHE A 136 11.22 3.40 -42.06
C PHE A 136 11.63 2.36 -43.11
N GLU A 137 12.37 2.75 -44.15
CA GLU A 137 12.76 1.85 -45.26
C GLU A 137 13.62 0.66 -44.79
N ASN A 138 14.28 0.80 -43.63
CA ASN A 138 15.08 -0.25 -42.99
C ASN A 138 14.37 -0.93 -41.80
N GLY A 139 13.04 -0.81 -41.74
CA GLY A 139 12.17 -1.33 -40.68
C GLY A 139 12.09 -0.43 -39.44
N LEU A 140 11.47 -0.94 -38.36
CA LEU A 140 11.16 -0.20 -37.12
C LEU A 140 12.37 0.35 -36.37
N ARG A 141 13.60 -0.02 -36.75
CA ARG A 141 14.84 0.46 -36.11
C ARG A 141 15.07 1.97 -36.24
N ALA A 142 14.45 2.59 -37.25
CA ALA A 142 14.51 4.04 -37.44
C ALA A 142 13.46 4.81 -36.62
N GLY A 143 12.48 4.11 -36.04
CA GLY A 143 11.42 4.67 -35.19
C GLY A 143 11.85 4.82 -33.73
N MET A 144 10.90 4.64 -32.82
CA MET A 144 11.15 4.77 -31.38
C MET A 144 12.10 3.68 -30.86
N SER A 145 13.15 4.09 -30.16
CA SER A 145 13.98 3.14 -29.40
C SER A 145 13.21 2.57 -28.20
N ARG A 146 13.71 1.49 -27.59
CA ARG A 146 13.10 0.96 -26.35
C ARG A 146 13.02 2.01 -25.23
N THR A 147 14.01 2.90 -25.15
CA THR A 147 14.00 4.03 -24.21
C THR A 147 12.92 5.05 -24.55
N ASP A 148 12.75 5.36 -25.83
CA ASP A 148 11.69 6.28 -26.30
C ASP A 148 10.30 5.68 -26.06
N MET A 149 10.11 4.38 -26.25
CA MET A 149 8.84 3.69 -25.97
C MET A 149 8.47 3.73 -24.50
N VAL A 150 9.43 3.46 -23.59
CA VAL A 150 9.20 3.56 -22.14
C VAL A 150 8.89 5.01 -21.74
N ARG A 151 9.57 5.99 -22.35
CA ARG A 151 9.30 7.41 -22.12
C ARG A 151 7.94 7.84 -22.66
N CYS A 152 7.58 7.40 -23.86
CA CYS A 152 6.29 7.65 -24.49
C CYS A 152 5.17 7.14 -23.60
N ARG A 153 5.25 5.87 -23.17
CA ARG A 153 4.31 5.24 -22.24
C ARG A 153 4.09 6.06 -20.98
N SER A 154 5.17 6.41 -20.30
CA SER A 154 5.09 7.21 -19.07
C SER A 154 4.42 8.57 -19.30
N LEU A 155 4.65 9.21 -20.45
CA LEU A 155 4.07 10.53 -20.77
C LEU A 155 2.58 10.44 -21.14
N VAL A 156 2.18 9.43 -21.91
CA VAL A 156 0.78 9.27 -22.33
C VAL A 156 -0.11 8.76 -21.21
N GLU A 157 0.39 7.86 -20.36
CA GLU A 157 -0.32 7.40 -19.14
C GLU A 157 -0.52 8.58 -18.17
N GLN A 158 0.52 9.38 -17.93
CA GLN A 158 0.43 10.59 -17.12
C GLN A 158 -0.54 11.62 -17.75
N GLY A 159 -0.49 11.78 -19.07
CA GLY A 159 -1.38 12.68 -19.81
C GLY A 159 -2.85 12.32 -19.64
N ARG A 160 -3.21 11.03 -19.74
CA ARG A 160 -4.58 10.56 -19.51
C ARG A 160 -5.12 10.96 -18.14
N ILE A 161 -4.32 10.76 -17.10
CA ILE A 161 -4.71 11.10 -15.71
C ILE A 161 -4.94 12.61 -15.58
N ILE A 162 -4.03 13.42 -16.13
CA ILE A 162 -4.11 14.89 -16.07
C ILE A 162 -5.36 15.40 -16.80
N ILE A 163 -5.68 14.84 -17.98
CA ILE A 163 -6.85 15.26 -18.75
C ILE A 163 -8.15 14.90 -18.02
N VAL A 164 -8.24 13.72 -17.40
CA VAL A 164 -9.40 13.34 -16.57
C VAL A 164 -9.61 14.34 -15.44
N ASP A 165 -8.56 14.67 -14.68
CA ASP A 165 -8.63 15.63 -13.57
C ASP A 165 -9.02 17.04 -14.04
N VAL A 166 -8.38 17.54 -15.09
CA VAL A 166 -8.66 18.88 -15.66
C VAL A 166 -10.09 18.97 -16.21
N MET A 167 -10.59 17.94 -16.90
CA MET A 167 -11.95 17.93 -17.45
C MET A 167 -13.02 17.71 -16.37
N THR A 168 -12.71 16.98 -15.29
CA THR A 168 -13.64 16.78 -14.16
C THR A 168 -13.82 18.05 -13.33
N ARG A 169 -12.78 18.87 -13.17
CA ARG A 169 -12.87 20.19 -12.49
C ARG A 169 -13.80 21.18 -13.20
N ARG A 170 -14.00 21.05 -14.52
CA ARG A 170 -15.01 21.81 -15.30
C ARG A 170 -16.42 21.56 -14.77
N ARG A 171 -16.73 20.31 -14.41
CA ARG A 171 -18.06 19.86 -14.00
C ARG A 171 -18.47 20.39 -12.62
N ASN A 172 -17.50 20.60 -11.73
CA ASN A 172 -17.77 20.98 -10.34
C ASN A 172 -17.82 22.51 -10.11
N GLY A 173 -17.64 23.33 -11.15
CA GLY A 173 -17.75 24.80 -11.05
C GLY A 173 -16.64 25.47 -10.23
N GLU A 174 -15.50 24.80 -10.01
CA GLU A 174 -14.40 25.31 -9.18
C GLU A 174 -13.41 26.21 -9.96
N ALA A 175 -13.63 26.41 -11.26
CA ALA A 175 -12.82 27.33 -12.07
C ALA A 175 -13.36 28.76 -11.96
N GLY A 176 -12.58 29.66 -11.37
CA GLY A 176 -12.93 31.07 -11.22
C GLY A 176 -13.35 31.74 -12.53
N VAL A 177 -14.53 32.36 -12.47
CA VAL A 177 -15.23 33.20 -13.45
C VAL A 177 -14.32 33.98 -14.41
N GLN A 178 -14.51 33.74 -15.71
CA GLN A 178 -14.71 34.76 -16.76
C GLN A 178 -15.28 34.04 -18.00
N GLU A 179 -16.60 33.92 -18.05
CA GLU A 179 -17.34 33.66 -19.28
C GLU A 179 -17.39 34.98 -20.07
N GLU A 180 -16.82 35.00 -21.28
CA GLU A 180 -17.17 36.01 -22.28
C GLU A 180 -18.27 35.40 -23.14
N GLU A 181 -19.46 36.00 -23.05
CA GLU A 181 -20.64 35.71 -23.86
C GLU A 181 -20.32 35.98 -25.35
N GLU A 182 -20.43 34.95 -26.21
CA GLU A 182 -20.75 35.18 -27.61
C GLU A 182 -22.21 34.78 -27.84
N THR A 183 -23.04 35.82 -27.95
CA THR A 183 -24.43 35.77 -28.36
C THR A 183 -24.56 35.29 -29.80
N ASN A 184 -25.42 34.29 -30.02
CA ASN A 184 -26.22 34.28 -31.24
C ASN A 184 -27.60 33.70 -30.96
N SER A 185 -28.59 34.54 -31.22
CA SER A 185 -30.01 34.23 -31.22
C SER A 185 -30.33 33.24 -32.34
N ASP A 186 -31.29 32.35 -32.11
CA ASP A 186 -32.60 32.45 -32.74
C ASP A 186 -33.57 31.43 -32.10
N GLU A 187 -34.79 31.92 -31.97
CA GLU A 187 -35.94 31.36 -31.26
C GLU A 187 -36.56 30.18 -32.04
N GLU A 188 -37.19 29.23 -31.34
CA GLU A 188 -38.53 28.75 -31.71
C GLU A 188 -39.20 28.03 -30.53
N GLU A 189 -40.41 28.47 -30.23
CA GLU A 189 -41.31 28.05 -29.15
C GLU A 189 -41.99 26.71 -29.48
N GLU A 190 -42.30 25.87 -28.48
CA GLU A 190 -43.53 25.06 -28.55
C GLU A 190 -44.10 24.65 -27.17
N GLU A 191 -45.34 25.09 -27.00
CA GLU A 191 -46.45 24.86 -26.05
C GLU A 191 -46.42 23.77 -24.95
N SER A 192 -46.95 24.19 -23.80
CA SER A 192 -47.30 23.40 -22.61
C SER A 192 -48.70 22.75 -22.69
N GLY A 193 -48.83 21.53 -22.15
CA GLY A 193 -50.11 20.89 -21.78
C GLY A 193 -49.98 19.99 -20.53
N PRO A 194 -51.04 19.76 -19.73
CA PRO A 194 -50.96 19.77 -18.26
C PRO A 194 -51.11 18.42 -17.52
N ASP A 195 -50.60 18.43 -16.28
CA ASP A 195 -50.91 17.61 -15.08
C ASP A 195 -50.70 16.08 -15.06
N GLY A 196 -49.68 15.67 -14.30
CA GLY A 196 -49.53 14.36 -13.64
C GLY A 196 -48.52 14.47 -12.48
N PRO A 197 -48.74 13.86 -11.30
CA PRO A 197 -48.07 14.25 -10.06
C PRO A 197 -46.65 13.67 -9.93
N ASP A 198 -45.74 14.51 -9.43
CA ASP A 198 -44.48 14.22 -8.72
C ASP A 198 -43.72 12.93 -9.11
N ARG A 199 -42.83 13.06 -10.10
CA ARG A 199 -41.57 12.32 -10.17
C ARG A 199 -40.43 13.33 -10.09
N PRO A 200 -39.41 13.16 -9.21
CA PRO A 200 -38.21 13.99 -9.27
C PRO A 200 -37.57 13.80 -10.64
N GLY A 201 -37.38 14.91 -11.36
CA GLY A 201 -36.90 14.96 -12.73
C GLY A 201 -35.56 14.24 -12.90
N ARG A 202 -35.59 13.21 -13.75
CA ARG A 202 -34.43 12.62 -14.41
C ARG A 202 -33.92 13.69 -15.39
N GLY A 203 -32.89 14.44 -15.00
CA GLY A 203 -32.24 15.40 -15.89
C GLY A 203 -31.76 14.69 -17.15
N ALA A 204 -32.22 15.15 -18.32
CA ALA A 204 -31.73 14.67 -19.59
C ALA A 204 -30.27 15.12 -19.74
N TRP A 205 -29.34 14.18 -19.75
CA TRP A 205 -27.96 14.39 -20.17
C TRP A 205 -27.97 15.01 -21.57
N ASN A 206 -27.22 16.09 -21.81
CA ASN A 206 -27.08 16.61 -23.16
C ASN A 206 -26.10 15.72 -23.95
N ALA A 207 -26.27 15.62 -25.27
CA ALA A 207 -25.39 14.81 -26.12
C ALA A 207 -23.91 15.27 -26.08
N GLU A 208 -23.67 16.55 -25.81
CA GLU A 208 -22.33 17.15 -25.74
C GLU A 208 -21.52 16.68 -24.53
N GLU A 209 -22.18 16.35 -23.41
CA GLU A 209 -21.56 15.79 -22.21
C GLU A 209 -21.18 14.32 -22.42
N GLU A 210 -22.05 13.54 -23.08
CA GLU A 210 -21.76 12.13 -23.42
C GLU A 210 -20.57 12.01 -24.39
N ASP A 211 -20.51 12.87 -25.42
CA ASP A 211 -19.38 12.95 -26.34
C ASP A 211 -18.08 13.32 -25.62
N LEU A 212 -18.14 14.26 -24.67
CA LEU A 212 -16.99 14.66 -23.86
C LEU A 212 -16.44 13.51 -23.01
N TYR A 213 -17.31 12.68 -22.42
CA TYR A 213 -16.86 11.50 -21.64
C TYR A 213 -16.20 10.45 -22.52
N MET A 214 -16.74 10.23 -23.72
CA MET A 214 -16.15 9.30 -24.67
C MET A 214 -14.77 9.78 -25.13
N ASP A 215 -14.61 11.08 -25.37
CA ASP A 215 -13.31 11.67 -25.73
C ASP A 215 -12.28 11.57 -24.59
N VAL A 216 -12.69 11.77 -23.33
CA VAL A 216 -11.81 11.56 -22.15
C VAL A 216 -11.33 10.10 -22.06
N ALA A 217 -12.20 9.12 -22.35
CA ALA A 217 -11.85 7.70 -22.28
C ALA A 217 -10.86 7.26 -23.38
N ARG A 218 -10.91 7.94 -24.54
CA ARG A 218 -10.12 7.64 -25.75
C ARG A 218 -8.74 8.30 -25.79
N VAL A 219 -8.40 9.16 -24.82
CA VAL A 219 -7.10 9.83 -24.78
C VAL A 219 -5.94 8.83 -24.87
N TYR A 220 -5.11 8.94 -25.90
CA TYR A 220 -3.97 8.05 -26.17
C TYR A 220 -4.30 6.55 -26.34
N GLU A 221 -5.52 6.20 -26.74
CA GLU A 221 -5.95 4.80 -26.91
C GLU A 221 -5.05 4.03 -27.89
N HIS A 222 -4.84 4.56 -29.10
CA HIS A 222 -4.08 3.86 -30.13
C HIS A 222 -2.61 3.67 -29.75
N THR A 223 -2.02 4.68 -29.12
CA THR A 223 -0.63 4.66 -28.67
C THR A 223 -0.41 3.62 -27.57
N LEU A 224 -1.33 3.54 -26.60
CA LEU A 224 -1.20 2.59 -25.49
C LEU A 224 -1.35 1.14 -25.95
N VAL A 225 -2.30 0.86 -26.84
CA VAL A 225 -2.46 -0.45 -27.45
C VAL A 225 -1.16 -0.84 -28.16
N LYS A 226 -0.62 0.05 -29.01
CA LYS A 226 0.59 -0.25 -29.78
C LYS A 226 1.85 -0.41 -28.92
N LEU A 227 1.97 0.35 -27.83
CA LEU A 227 3.07 0.19 -26.86
C LEU A 227 3.00 -1.15 -26.14
N GLY A 228 1.80 -1.63 -25.79
CA GLY A 228 1.58 -2.95 -25.21
C GLY A 228 2.09 -4.06 -26.12
N ASP A 229 1.67 -4.04 -27.40
CA ASP A 229 2.09 -4.99 -28.42
C ASP A 229 3.63 -4.99 -28.61
N THR A 230 4.24 -3.80 -28.65
CA THR A 230 5.65 -3.64 -29.03
C THR A 230 6.62 -3.93 -27.87
N LEU A 231 6.23 -3.67 -26.62
CA LEU A 231 7.06 -3.94 -25.44
C LEU A 231 6.99 -5.39 -24.95
N GLY A 232 6.10 -6.20 -25.53
CA GLY A 232 5.96 -7.63 -25.22
C GLY A 232 5.40 -7.87 -23.81
N GLU A 233 4.58 -6.95 -23.33
CA GLU A 233 3.93 -7.03 -22.03
C GLU A 233 2.47 -7.47 -22.22
N PRO A 234 1.94 -8.34 -21.34
CA PRO A 234 0.51 -8.67 -21.37
C PRO A 234 -0.30 -7.38 -21.24
N GLU A 235 -1.43 -7.27 -21.94
CA GLU A 235 -2.35 -6.12 -21.93
C GLU A 235 -2.79 -5.74 -20.49
N VAL A 236 -1.97 -4.95 -19.80
CA VAL A 236 -2.22 -4.47 -18.44
C VAL A 236 -2.78 -3.04 -18.47
N GLY A 237 -2.61 -2.31 -19.57
CA GLY A 237 -2.90 -0.87 -19.65
C GLY A 237 -4.36 -0.47 -19.90
N VAL A 238 -5.14 -1.27 -20.63
CA VAL A 238 -6.48 -0.84 -21.11
C VAL A 238 -7.61 -1.29 -20.16
N LEU A 239 -7.54 -2.51 -19.62
CA LEU A 239 -8.59 -3.08 -18.78
C LEU A 239 -8.61 -2.54 -17.34
N GLN A 240 -7.46 -2.10 -16.81
CA GLN A 240 -7.36 -1.62 -15.44
C GLN A 240 -7.98 -0.22 -15.25
N MET A 241 -8.15 0.55 -16.33
CA MET A 241 -8.80 1.86 -16.29
C MET A 241 -10.24 1.88 -16.80
N MET A 242 -10.70 0.92 -17.62
CA MET A 242 -12.14 0.81 -17.96
C MET A 242 -13.01 0.58 -16.71
N ASN A 243 -12.46 -0.03 -15.65
CA ASN A 243 -13.14 -0.22 -14.36
C ASN A 243 -13.33 1.08 -13.54
N LEU A 244 -12.65 2.18 -13.88
CA LEU A 244 -12.85 3.48 -13.24
C LEU A 244 -14.04 4.28 -13.81
N PHE A 245 -14.54 3.92 -15.00
CA PHE A 245 -15.55 4.72 -15.72
C PHE A 245 -17.01 4.29 -15.47
N THR A 246 -17.28 3.24 -14.68
CA THR A 246 -18.65 2.80 -14.34
C THR A 246 -19.21 3.44 -13.05
N PHE A 247 -18.73 4.63 -12.69
CA PHE A 247 -19.17 5.34 -11.48
C PHE A 247 -19.73 6.74 -11.82
N ASP A 248 -20.90 6.78 -12.48
CA ASP A 248 -22.08 7.56 -12.02
C ASP A 248 -23.28 7.29 -12.94
N LEU A 249 -24.00 6.18 -12.71
CA LEU A 249 -25.33 5.95 -13.27
C LEU A 249 -26.30 5.78 -12.10
N LYS A 250 -26.83 6.89 -11.57
CA LYS A 250 -28.00 6.81 -10.70
C LYS A 250 -29.24 6.52 -11.54
N ASP A 251 -29.79 5.34 -11.30
CA ASP A 251 -31.12 4.84 -11.67
C ASP A 251 -31.40 4.61 -13.17
N GLY A 252 -30.74 3.60 -13.74
CA GLY A 252 -31.16 2.98 -14.99
C GLY A 252 -30.19 1.86 -15.39
N ILE A 253 -30.73 0.70 -15.75
CA ILE A 253 -30.03 -0.54 -16.16
C ILE A 253 -28.82 -0.21 -17.08
N PRO A 254 -27.60 -0.76 -16.83
CA PRO A 254 -26.47 -0.52 -17.72
C PRO A 254 -26.72 -1.18 -19.07
N SER A 255 -26.76 -0.38 -20.14
CA SER A 255 -26.55 -0.85 -21.51
C SER A 255 -25.06 -1.14 -21.70
N PHE A 256 -24.73 -2.42 -21.88
CA PHE A 256 -23.39 -2.90 -22.18
C PHE A 256 -22.89 -2.38 -23.54
N PRO A 257 -21.72 -1.70 -23.62
CA PRO A 257 -21.00 -1.56 -24.87
C PRO A 257 -19.98 -2.71 -25.01
N ILE A 258 -20.47 -3.95 -25.08
CA ILE A 258 -19.69 -5.11 -25.54
C ILE A 258 -20.64 -6.02 -26.33
N MET A 259 -21.03 -5.56 -27.53
CA MET A 259 -21.66 -6.43 -28.53
C MET A 259 -20.85 -6.54 -29.83
N ASP A 260 -19.82 -5.70 -30.04
CA ASP A 260 -19.13 -5.63 -31.34
C ASP A 260 -17.67 -6.13 -31.37
N GLN A 261 -17.10 -6.56 -30.23
CA GLN A 261 -15.76 -7.19 -30.18
C GLN A 261 -15.78 -8.70 -29.87
N ILE A 262 -16.96 -9.33 -29.80
CA ILE A 262 -17.11 -10.81 -29.74
C ILE A 262 -17.47 -11.33 -31.14
N GLY A 263 -16.87 -10.75 -32.18
CA GLY A 263 -17.01 -11.25 -33.56
C GLY A 263 -16.16 -12.48 -33.84
N HIS A 264 -14.99 -12.62 -33.19
CA HIS A 264 -14.02 -13.67 -33.54
C HIS A 264 -13.21 -14.20 -32.36
N ALA A 265 -13.86 -14.65 -31.28
CA ALA A 265 -13.26 -15.63 -30.37
C ALA A 265 -14.35 -16.35 -29.56
N THR A 266 -14.68 -17.56 -29.99
CA THR A 266 -15.45 -18.61 -29.26
C THR A 266 -16.80 -18.20 -28.68
N THR A 267 -17.87 -18.75 -29.27
CA THR A 267 -19.18 -18.97 -28.64
C THR A 267 -19.06 -19.25 -27.13
N PRO A 268 -19.93 -18.65 -26.28
CA PRO A 268 -19.98 -19.03 -24.87
C PRO A 268 -20.27 -20.52 -24.81
N GLN A 269 -19.35 -21.30 -24.24
CA GLN A 269 -19.72 -22.61 -23.72
C GLN A 269 -20.68 -22.35 -22.56
N GLY A 270 -21.96 -22.14 -22.90
CA GLY A 270 -23.03 -22.06 -21.93
C GLY A 270 -23.12 -23.41 -21.23
N GLY A 271 -22.56 -23.51 -20.03
CA GLY A 271 -22.78 -24.66 -19.17
C GLY A 271 -24.28 -24.84 -19.01
N THR A 272 -24.84 -25.99 -19.33
CA THR A 272 -26.28 -26.28 -19.25
C THR A 272 -26.79 -26.46 -17.81
N GLY A 273 -25.98 -26.08 -16.80
CA GLY A 273 -26.24 -26.24 -15.38
C GLY A 273 -26.74 -24.98 -14.66
N ASP A 274 -27.04 -25.16 -13.37
CA ASP A 274 -27.43 -24.10 -12.44
C ASP A 274 -26.32 -23.03 -12.31
N PRO A 275 -26.64 -21.72 -12.31
CA PRO A 275 -25.64 -20.66 -12.21
C PRO A 275 -24.70 -20.77 -11.01
N VAL A 276 -25.18 -21.23 -9.85
CA VAL A 276 -24.36 -21.36 -8.64
C VAL A 276 -23.37 -22.52 -8.79
N ASP A 277 -23.80 -23.65 -9.36
CA ASP A 277 -22.91 -24.78 -9.62
C ASP A 277 -21.81 -24.41 -10.64
N ASN A 278 -22.18 -23.70 -11.71
CA ASN A 278 -21.22 -23.19 -12.68
C ASN A 278 -20.22 -22.20 -12.05
N PHE A 279 -20.67 -21.33 -11.15
CA PHE A 279 -19.80 -20.40 -10.43
C PHE A 279 -18.71 -21.16 -9.68
N PHE A 280 -19.08 -22.10 -8.80
CA PHE A 280 -18.10 -22.85 -8.01
C PHE A 280 -17.23 -23.81 -8.85
N ARG A 281 -17.71 -24.30 -10.00
CA ARG A 281 -16.88 -25.05 -10.97
C ARG A 281 -15.77 -24.23 -11.58
N ARG A 282 -15.99 -22.92 -11.78
CA ARG A 282 -15.01 -22.00 -12.36
C ARG A 282 -14.02 -21.47 -11.33
N MET A 283 -14.34 -21.56 -10.04
CA MET A 283 -13.45 -21.13 -8.97
C MET A 283 -12.18 -22.01 -8.93
N PRO A 284 -11.04 -21.47 -8.45
CA PRO A 284 -9.83 -22.26 -8.25
C PRO A 284 -10.10 -23.48 -7.39
N ALA A 285 -9.60 -24.66 -7.78
CA ALA A 285 -9.85 -25.88 -7.02
C ALA A 285 -9.31 -25.74 -5.58
N PRO A 286 -10.12 -25.97 -4.54
CA PRO A 286 -9.67 -25.91 -3.17
C PRO A 286 -8.78 -27.14 -2.89
N THR A 287 -7.49 -26.92 -2.69
CA THR A 287 -6.57 -27.97 -2.23
C THR A 287 -5.84 -27.50 -0.98
N LYS A 288 -5.55 -28.43 -0.07
CA LYS A 288 -4.79 -28.14 1.15
C LYS A 288 -3.39 -27.60 0.85
N ASP A 289 -2.83 -27.97 -0.31
CA ASP A 289 -1.49 -27.59 -0.76
C ASP A 289 -1.51 -26.38 -1.70
N SER A 290 -2.69 -25.82 -1.99
CA SER A 290 -2.79 -24.64 -2.85
C SER A 290 -2.08 -23.45 -2.18
N PRO A 291 -1.30 -22.66 -2.94
CA PRO A 291 -0.85 -21.35 -2.48
C PRO A 291 -2.06 -20.45 -2.21
N SER A 292 -1.84 -19.27 -1.62
CA SER A 292 -2.88 -18.26 -1.41
C SER A 292 -3.88 -18.20 -2.57
N LEU A 293 -5.19 -18.26 -2.28
CA LEU A 293 -6.23 -18.01 -3.28
C LEU A 293 -6.12 -16.60 -3.89
N LEU A 294 -5.38 -15.71 -3.23
CA LEU A 294 -5.10 -14.34 -3.65
C LEU A 294 -3.80 -14.18 -4.43
N THR A 295 -3.22 -15.28 -4.94
CA THR A 295 -2.19 -15.17 -6.00
C THR A 295 -2.76 -14.47 -7.22
N GLN A 296 -1.92 -13.77 -8.00
CA GLN A 296 -2.36 -13.05 -9.21
C GLN A 296 -3.17 -13.94 -10.16
N GLN A 297 -2.77 -15.20 -10.34
CA GLN A 297 -3.50 -16.16 -11.16
C GLN A 297 -4.84 -16.57 -10.52
N GLY A 298 -4.87 -16.83 -9.21
CA GLY A 298 -6.09 -17.18 -8.48
C GLY A 298 -7.14 -16.05 -8.52
N THR A 299 -6.68 -14.82 -8.32
CA THR A 299 -7.49 -13.59 -8.42
C THR A 299 -8.15 -13.47 -9.78
N ARG A 300 -7.39 -13.62 -10.88
CA ARG A 300 -7.93 -13.55 -12.25
C ARG A 300 -8.99 -14.61 -12.54
N VAL A 301 -8.76 -15.85 -12.08
CA VAL A 301 -9.73 -16.96 -12.26
C VAL A 301 -11.02 -16.66 -11.51
N MET A 302 -10.92 -16.15 -10.28
CA MET A 302 -12.06 -15.78 -9.45
C MET A 302 -12.84 -14.59 -10.02
N GLU A 303 -12.15 -13.56 -10.52
CA GLU A 303 -12.79 -12.42 -11.20
C GLU A 303 -13.57 -12.85 -12.44
N ASN A 304 -13.00 -13.73 -13.27
CA ASN A 304 -13.70 -14.29 -14.42
C ASN A 304 -14.93 -15.11 -13.98
N ALA A 305 -14.80 -15.95 -12.95
CA ALA A 305 -15.93 -16.70 -12.39
C ALA A 305 -17.07 -15.76 -11.93
N CYS A 306 -16.72 -14.66 -11.26
CA CYS A 306 -17.67 -13.62 -10.84
C CYS A 306 -18.38 -12.96 -12.02
N GLN A 307 -17.64 -12.53 -13.05
CA GLN A 307 -18.23 -11.90 -14.24
C GLN A 307 -19.21 -12.85 -14.95
N GLN A 308 -18.81 -14.10 -15.17
CA GLN A 308 -19.67 -15.11 -15.80
C GLN A 308 -20.90 -15.40 -14.96
N PHE A 309 -20.77 -15.46 -13.62
CA PHE A 309 -21.91 -15.68 -12.73
C PHE A 309 -22.94 -14.54 -12.82
N VAL A 310 -22.50 -13.28 -12.88
CA VAL A 310 -23.41 -12.14 -13.06
C VAL A 310 -24.16 -12.23 -14.39
N VAL A 311 -23.45 -12.51 -15.48
CA VAL A 311 -24.04 -12.65 -16.83
C VAL A 311 -25.05 -13.81 -16.86
N GLU A 312 -24.70 -14.99 -16.35
CA GLU A 312 -25.60 -16.14 -16.31
C GLU A 312 -26.86 -15.86 -15.48
N SER A 313 -26.71 -15.12 -14.37
CA SER A 313 -27.80 -14.73 -13.47
C SER A 313 -28.79 -13.72 -14.08
N MET A 314 -28.43 -13.05 -15.19
CA MET A 314 -29.36 -12.17 -15.92
C MET A 314 -30.40 -12.97 -16.73
N PHE A 315 -30.01 -14.16 -17.19
CA PHE A 315 -30.82 -14.96 -18.11
C PHE A 315 -31.39 -16.22 -17.46
N ARG A 316 -30.90 -16.59 -16.27
CA ARG A 316 -31.27 -17.84 -15.59
C ARG A 316 -31.48 -17.61 -14.10
N GLN A 317 -32.53 -18.22 -13.56
CA GLN A 317 -32.73 -18.33 -12.12
C GLN A 317 -32.01 -19.58 -11.60
N SER A 318 -31.51 -19.53 -10.37
CA SER A 318 -30.97 -20.68 -9.65
C SER A 318 -31.98 -21.18 -8.63
N THR A 319 -31.95 -22.47 -8.36
CA THR A 319 -32.73 -23.09 -7.26
C THR A 319 -31.93 -23.17 -5.97
N ASP A 320 -30.66 -22.79 -6.00
CA ASP A 320 -29.78 -22.83 -4.84
C ASP A 320 -30.15 -21.72 -3.84
N PRO A 321 -30.31 -22.04 -2.55
CA PRO A 321 -30.74 -21.07 -1.52
C PRO A 321 -29.71 -19.98 -1.22
N ASP A 322 -28.49 -20.08 -1.74
CA ASP A 322 -27.44 -19.05 -1.63
C ASP A 322 -27.37 -18.12 -2.83
N PHE A 323 -28.18 -18.33 -3.87
CA PHE A 323 -28.12 -17.54 -5.10
C PHE A 323 -28.21 -16.04 -4.85
N ASP A 324 -29.21 -15.58 -4.10
CA ASP A 324 -29.40 -14.15 -3.83
C ASP A 324 -28.25 -13.55 -3.02
N TYR A 325 -27.72 -14.30 -2.04
CA TYR A 325 -26.58 -13.88 -1.25
C TYR A 325 -25.32 -13.76 -2.13
N LEU A 326 -25.05 -14.76 -2.98
CA LEU A 326 -23.91 -14.74 -3.89
C LEU A 326 -24.05 -13.62 -4.92
N LEU A 327 -25.23 -13.47 -5.54
CA LEU A 327 -25.48 -12.45 -6.55
C LEU A 327 -25.33 -11.04 -5.97
N LYS A 328 -25.87 -10.80 -4.77
CA LYS A 328 -25.71 -9.53 -4.06
C LYS A 328 -24.23 -9.20 -3.83
N ASN A 329 -23.47 -10.15 -3.29
CA ASN A 329 -22.07 -9.91 -2.92
C ASN A 329 -21.14 -9.84 -4.14
N VAL A 330 -21.37 -10.66 -5.18
CA VAL A 330 -20.59 -10.57 -6.43
C VAL A 330 -20.87 -9.27 -7.18
N LYS A 331 -22.12 -8.79 -7.21
CA LYS A 331 -22.46 -7.46 -7.74
C LYS A 331 -21.86 -6.33 -6.91
N LYS A 332 -21.81 -6.47 -5.58
CA LYS A 332 -21.12 -5.48 -4.74
C LYS A 332 -19.62 -5.50 -5.03
N ALA A 333 -19.02 -6.66 -5.21
CA ALA A 333 -17.59 -6.81 -5.48
C ALA A 333 -17.13 -6.06 -6.74
N SER A 334 -17.97 -5.91 -7.78
CA SER A 334 -17.61 -5.12 -8.96
C SER A 334 -17.48 -3.61 -8.69
N THR A 335 -17.98 -3.14 -7.55
CA THR A 335 -17.83 -1.76 -7.08
C THR A 335 -16.65 -1.60 -6.11
N GLU A 336 -15.98 -2.70 -5.75
CA GLU A 336 -14.86 -2.71 -4.81
C GLU A 336 -13.52 -2.62 -5.57
N PRO A 337 -12.51 -1.93 -5.01
CA PRO A 337 -11.18 -1.79 -5.61
C PRO A 337 -10.41 -3.11 -5.71
N ALA A 338 -10.80 -4.13 -4.92
CA ALA A 338 -10.26 -5.49 -4.98
C ALA A 338 -11.40 -6.53 -4.92
N PRO A 339 -12.03 -6.86 -6.07
CA PRO A 339 -13.24 -7.69 -6.11
C PRO A 339 -13.02 -9.11 -5.57
N ALA A 340 -11.91 -9.74 -5.93
CA ALA A 340 -11.64 -11.14 -5.58
C ALA A 340 -11.43 -11.37 -4.06
N PRO A 341 -10.58 -10.57 -3.36
CA PRO A 341 -10.51 -10.60 -1.90
C PRO A 341 -11.85 -10.38 -1.23
N PHE A 342 -12.66 -9.42 -1.69
CA PHE A 342 -13.98 -9.15 -1.14
C PHE A 342 -14.89 -10.38 -1.23
N VAL A 343 -15.02 -10.99 -2.42
CA VAL A 343 -15.84 -12.18 -2.62
C VAL A 343 -15.38 -13.33 -1.73
N LEU A 344 -14.06 -13.51 -1.59
CA LEU A 344 -13.51 -14.56 -0.75
C LEU A 344 -13.84 -14.35 0.74
N GLN A 345 -13.81 -13.10 1.23
CA GLN A 345 -14.26 -12.76 2.60
C GLN A 345 -15.74 -13.12 2.79
N GLN A 346 -16.60 -12.76 1.84
CA GLN A 346 -18.02 -13.09 1.88
C GLN A 346 -18.28 -14.60 1.85
N LEU A 347 -17.54 -15.36 1.04
CA LEU A 347 -17.61 -16.82 1.02
C LEU A 347 -17.14 -17.44 2.35
N ALA A 348 -16.13 -16.88 3.00
CA ALA A 348 -15.71 -17.30 4.34
C ALA A 348 -16.79 -17.03 5.39
N MET A 349 -17.45 -15.88 5.34
CA MET A 349 -18.56 -15.56 6.25
C MET A 349 -19.76 -16.48 6.01
N LEU A 350 -20.08 -16.77 4.75
CA LEU A 350 -21.11 -17.76 4.40
C LEU A 350 -20.74 -19.15 4.94
N ALA A 351 -19.49 -19.56 4.77
CA ALA A 351 -18.97 -20.83 5.26
C ALA A 351 -18.97 -20.93 6.80
N LEU A 352 -18.79 -19.82 7.53
CA LEU A 352 -18.85 -19.81 8.99
C LEU A 352 -20.28 -19.87 9.54
N THR A 353 -21.27 -19.38 8.78
CA THR A 353 -22.67 -19.28 9.23
C THR A 353 -23.53 -20.46 8.80
N LYS A 354 -23.27 -21.07 7.63
CA LYS A 354 -24.05 -22.20 7.12
C LYS A 354 -23.48 -23.54 7.53
N GLY A 355 -24.31 -24.48 7.95
CA GLY A 355 -23.91 -25.89 8.00
C GLY A 355 -23.73 -26.44 6.58
N VAL A 356 -22.57 -27.02 6.29
CA VAL A 356 -22.32 -27.73 5.02
C VAL A 356 -22.26 -29.21 5.37
N ALA A 357 -23.15 -30.00 4.76
CA ALA A 357 -23.19 -31.43 4.99
C ALA A 357 -21.86 -32.07 4.57
N HIS A 358 -21.43 -33.08 5.31
CA HIS A 358 -20.13 -33.68 5.10
C HIS A 358 -20.10 -34.52 3.81
N ASP A 359 -21.19 -35.22 3.55
CA ASP A 359 -21.45 -36.07 2.39
C ASP A 359 -21.84 -35.30 1.10
N ASP A 360 -21.97 -33.98 1.17
CA ASP A 360 -22.21 -33.13 -0.01
C ASP A 360 -20.90 -32.90 -0.77
N GLU A 361 -20.76 -33.58 -1.91
CA GLU A 361 -19.59 -33.51 -2.79
C GLU A 361 -19.72 -32.45 -3.90
N SER A 362 -20.73 -31.57 -3.82
CA SER A 362 -20.85 -30.45 -4.77
C SER A 362 -19.64 -29.52 -4.70
N PHE A 363 -19.33 -28.86 -5.83
CA PHE A 363 -18.23 -27.90 -5.90
C PHE A 363 -18.38 -26.79 -4.85
N LYS A 364 -19.62 -26.32 -4.63
CA LYS A 364 -19.97 -25.37 -3.59
C LYS A 364 -19.64 -25.88 -2.18
N ALA A 365 -20.11 -27.08 -1.83
CA ALA A 365 -19.90 -27.63 -0.51
C ALA A 365 -18.39 -27.81 -0.21
N ARG A 366 -17.64 -28.37 -1.16
CA ARG A 366 -16.18 -28.50 -1.07
C ARG A 366 -15.49 -27.15 -0.87
N TYR A 367 -15.88 -26.13 -1.65
CA TYR A 367 -15.30 -24.80 -1.56
C TYR A 367 -15.64 -24.11 -0.22
N LEU A 368 -16.87 -24.22 0.27
CA LEU A 368 -17.25 -23.66 1.57
C LEU A 368 -16.55 -24.36 2.74
N ARG A 369 -16.33 -25.68 2.68
CA ARG A 369 -15.52 -26.39 3.69
C ARG A 369 -14.08 -25.88 3.69
N PHE A 370 -13.50 -25.64 2.51
CA PHE A 370 -12.18 -25.01 2.39
C PHE A 370 -12.16 -23.60 2.98
N CYS A 371 -13.11 -22.73 2.61
CA CYS A 371 -13.21 -21.37 3.17
C CYS A 371 -13.34 -21.38 4.69
N ARG A 372 -14.14 -22.31 5.26
CA ARG A 372 -14.24 -22.49 6.71
C ARG A 372 -12.91 -22.89 7.33
N TRP A 373 -12.23 -23.89 6.77
CA TRP A 373 -10.92 -24.34 7.26
C TRP A 373 -9.90 -23.19 7.28
N VAL A 374 -9.89 -22.38 6.22
CA VAL A 374 -9.04 -21.19 6.15
C VAL A 374 -9.44 -20.16 7.20
N ALA A 375 -10.72 -19.76 7.27
CA ALA A 375 -11.22 -18.77 8.22
C ALA A 375 -10.99 -19.16 9.68
N GLN A 376 -10.99 -20.47 9.98
CA GLN A 376 -10.68 -21.02 11.31
C GLN A 376 -9.18 -21.21 11.58
N GLY A 377 -8.33 -20.75 10.66
CA GLY A 377 -6.90 -20.61 10.87
C GLY A 377 -6.01 -21.67 10.25
N ARG A 378 -6.47 -22.38 9.22
CA ARG A 378 -5.72 -23.45 8.52
C ARG A 378 -5.04 -24.42 9.50
N LYS A 379 -5.82 -25.01 10.40
CA LYS A 379 -5.29 -25.95 11.40
C LYS A 379 -4.86 -27.24 10.70
N ASP A 380 -3.64 -27.71 10.97
CA ASP A 380 -3.08 -28.91 10.33
C ASP A 380 -3.97 -30.14 10.62
N GLU A 381 -4.49 -30.28 11.84
CA GLU A 381 -5.41 -31.37 12.23
C GLU A 381 -6.76 -31.36 11.49
N ALA A 382 -7.12 -30.24 10.88
CA ALA A 382 -8.34 -30.07 10.09
C ALA A 382 -8.06 -29.93 8.58
N ALA A 383 -6.83 -30.17 8.13
CA ALA A 383 -6.41 -29.96 6.74
C ALA A 383 -7.11 -30.89 5.73
N ASN A 384 -7.68 -32.01 6.18
CA ASN A 384 -8.55 -32.85 5.37
C ASN A 384 -10.02 -32.38 5.50
N PHE A 385 -10.29 -31.19 4.97
CA PHE A 385 -11.61 -30.56 5.01
C PHE A 385 -12.68 -31.32 4.20
N ASP A 386 -12.29 -32.34 3.43
CA ASP A 386 -13.18 -33.25 2.70
C ASP A 386 -13.40 -34.61 3.42
N ALA A 387 -12.68 -34.93 4.50
CA ALA A 387 -12.84 -36.23 5.19
C ALA A 387 -13.97 -36.27 6.22
N VAL A 388 -14.74 -37.36 6.19
CA VAL A 388 -15.85 -37.61 7.13
C VAL A 388 -15.27 -37.67 8.53
N VAL A 389 -15.64 -36.71 9.38
CA VAL A 389 -15.26 -36.70 10.80
C VAL A 389 -15.98 -37.86 11.48
N THR A 390 -15.39 -39.05 11.37
CA THR A 390 -15.81 -40.25 12.08
C THR A 390 -15.29 -40.14 13.52
N SER A 391 -16.09 -39.48 14.35
CA SER A 391 -16.12 -39.59 15.81
C SER A 391 -14.78 -39.78 16.57
N SER A 392 -14.24 -38.67 17.05
CA SER A 392 -13.85 -38.47 18.45
C SER A 392 -13.76 -36.95 18.66
N PRO A 393 -14.07 -36.40 19.85
CA PRO A 393 -13.83 -34.98 20.10
C PRO A 393 -12.35 -34.74 19.90
N ALA A 394 -11.98 -34.13 18.77
CA ALA A 394 -10.60 -33.78 18.51
C ALA A 394 -10.11 -33.01 19.72
N ILE A 395 -9.07 -33.52 20.39
CA ILE A 395 -8.41 -32.79 21.46
C ILE A 395 -8.08 -31.43 20.86
N VAL A 396 -8.71 -30.37 21.38
CA VAL A 396 -8.49 -29.02 20.90
C VAL A 396 -7.09 -28.65 21.37
N VAL A 397 -6.09 -28.95 20.54
CA VAL A 397 -4.71 -28.61 20.82
C VAL A 397 -4.60 -27.10 20.72
N SER A 398 -4.29 -26.45 21.83
CA SER A 398 -4.02 -25.02 21.82
C SER A 398 -2.88 -24.73 20.85
N LYS A 399 -3.10 -23.76 19.97
CA LYS A 399 -2.07 -23.24 19.06
C LYS A 399 -1.51 -21.90 19.55
N ALA A 400 -1.82 -21.52 20.79
CA ALA A 400 -1.38 -20.25 21.38
C ALA A 400 0.14 -20.13 21.42
N PHE A 401 0.81 -21.27 21.59
CA PHE A 401 2.25 -21.41 21.56
C PHE A 401 2.68 -22.42 20.48
N LEU A 402 3.96 -22.37 20.12
CA LEU A 402 4.58 -23.45 19.35
C LEU A 402 4.56 -24.77 20.14
N PRO A 403 4.58 -25.94 19.48
CA PRO A 403 4.58 -27.21 20.19
C PRO A 403 5.81 -27.43 21.09
N GLU A 404 5.63 -27.99 22.30
CA GLU A 404 6.70 -28.21 23.29
C GLU A 404 7.73 -29.27 22.86
N ASP A 405 7.35 -30.21 22.00
CA ASP A 405 8.27 -31.22 21.43
C ASP A 405 9.37 -30.59 20.58
N VAL A 406 9.19 -29.33 20.16
CA VAL A 406 10.24 -28.52 19.53
C VAL A 406 11.34 -28.11 20.55
N VAL A 407 11.05 -28.18 21.85
CA VAL A 407 11.95 -27.82 22.97
C VAL A 407 12.44 -29.05 23.76
N ALA A 408 11.73 -30.18 23.68
CA ALA A 408 12.09 -31.44 24.33
C ALA A 408 13.39 -32.00 23.73
N GLY A 409 14.50 -31.60 24.37
CA GLY A 409 15.76 -31.43 23.70
C GLY A 409 16.67 -32.64 23.80
N GLN A 410 17.12 -33.10 22.65
CA GLN A 410 18.38 -33.82 22.55
C GLN A 410 19.49 -33.02 23.24
N CYS A 411 20.29 -33.67 24.09
CA CYS A 411 21.41 -33.02 24.75
C CYS A 411 22.41 -32.51 23.70
N ALA A 412 22.68 -31.21 23.71
CA ALA A 412 23.56 -30.56 22.73
C ALA A 412 25.02 -31.06 22.76
N GLU A 413 25.46 -31.69 23.86
CA GLU A 413 26.80 -32.27 23.98
C GLU A 413 26.85 -33.74 23.57
N CYS A 414 26.00 -34.59 24.17
CA CYS A 414 26.11 -36.04 24.03
C CYS A 414 25.04 -36.69 23.13
N GLY A 415 24.09 -35.91 22.62
CA GLY A 415 23.06 -36.41 21.70
C GLY A 415 21.97 -37.27 22.35
N LYS A 416 21.96 -37.46 23.67
CA LYS A 416 20.93 -38.24 24.36
C LYS A 416 19.59 -37.51 24.36
N GLN A 417 18.51 -38.23 24.07
CA GLN A 417 17.14 -37.72 24.15
C GLN A 417 16.70 -37.53 25.62
N GLY A 418 15.64 -36.74 25.82
CA GLY A 418 15.06 -36.52 27.16
C GLY A 418 15.91 -35.63 28.07
N ALA A 419 16.70 -34.72 27.51
CA ALA A 419 17.51 -33.80 28.30
C ALA A 419 16.63 -32.67 28.87
N THR A 420 16.55 -32.58 30.20
CA THR A 420 15.64 -31.67 30.91
C THR A 420 16.29 -30.37 31.37
N LYS A 421 17.62 -30.33 31.49
CA LYS A 421 18.33 -29.12 31.95
C LYS A 421 18.48 -28.13 30.80
N GLN A 422 17.85 -26.97 30.92
CA GLN A 422 17.92 -25.90 29.94
C GLN A 422 18.99 -24.85 30.29
N CYS A 423 19.65 -24.28 29.29
CA CYS A 423 20.56 -23.15 29.47
C CYS A 423 19.77 -21.89 29.84
N SER A 424 19.92 -21.37 31.06
CA SER A 424 19.25 -20.16 31.52
C SER A 424 19.64 -18.89 30.74
N GLY A 425 20.80 -18.88 30.08
CA GLY A 425 21.28 -17.73 29.32
C GLY A 425 20.55 -17.53 27.98
N CYS A 426 20.35 -18.61 27.23
CA CYS A 426 19.68 -18.57 25.92
C CYS A 426 18.21 -19.02 25.98
N LEU A 427 17.69 -19.23 27.19
CA LEU A 427 16.29 -19.59 27.41
C LEU A 427 15.39 -18.43 26.99
N ILE A 428 14.48 -18.70 26.08
CA ILE A 428 13.39 -17.82 25.69
C ILE A 428 12.10 -18.44 26.21
N ARG A 429 11.40 -17.68 27.04
CA ARG A 429 10.10 -18.05 27.59
C ARG A 429 9.12 -16.92 27.34
N GLU A 430 7.91 -17.32 26.98
CA GLU A 430 6.75 -16.45 26.89
C GLU A 430 5.69 -17.05 27.81
N ASP A 431 5.20 -16.27 28.76
CA ASP A 431 4.46 -16.80 29.93
C ASP A 431 5.22 -17.98 30.58
N GLU A 432 4.55 -19.13 30.72
CA GLU A 432 5.14 -20.36 31.27
C GLU A 432 5.80 -21.24 30.20
N HIS A 433 5.60 -20.94 28.92
CA HIS A 433 6.00 -21.79 27.81
C HIS A 433 7.40 -21.43 27.30
N THR A 434 8.21 -22.45 26.99
CA THR A 434 9.54 -22.24 26.42
C THR A 434 9.44 -22.25 24.91
N THR A 435 9.96 -21.22 24.24
CA THR A 435 10.00 -21.18 22.77
C THR A 435 11.37 -21.59 22.22
N PHE A 436 12.42 -21.44 23.04
CA PHE A 436 13.76 -21.91 22.72
C PHE A 436 14.61 -22.11 23.96
N ALA A 437 15.36 -23.19 24.01
CA ALA A 437 16.48 -23.37 24.92
C ALA A 437 17.46 -24.40 24.37
N THR A 438 18.75 -24.24 24.66
CA THR A 438 19.71 -25.34 24.49
C THR A 438 19.62 -26.26 25.70
N SER A 439 19.40 -27.55 25.45
CA SER A 439 19.15 -28.56 26.49
C SER A 439 20.35 -29.48 26.74
N TYR A 440 20.48 -29.95 27.98
CA TYR A 440 21.58 -30.77 28.47
C TYR A 440 21.08 -31.87 29.42
N CYS A 441 21.79 -33.00 29.47
CA CYS A 441 21.50 -34.04 30.47
C CYS A 441 21.80 -33.56 31.89
N GLY A 442 22.74 -32.63 32.04
CA GLY A 442 23.21 -32.14 33.33
C GLY A 442 24.28 -31.07 33.18
N ARG A 443 24.79 -30.58 34.31
CA ARG A 443 25.80 -29.52 34.37
C ARG A 443 27.09 -29.90 33.65
N GLU A 444 27.53 -31.15 33.75
CA GLU A 444 28.74 -31.63 33.08
C GLU A 444 28.67 -31.50 31.56
N CYS A 445 27.53 -31.86 30.96
CA CYS A 445 27.31 -31.70 29.51
C CYS A 445 27.30 -30.23 29.11
N GLN A 446 26.71 -29.36 29.94
CA GLN A 446 26.70 -27.93 29.71
C GLN A 446 28.11 -27.33 29.75
N GLU A 447 28.92 -27.70 30.74
CA GLU A 447 30.30 -27.20 30.89
C GLU A 447 31.20 -27.66 29.73
N LYS A 448 31.06 -28.92 29.29
CA LYS A 448 31.77 -29.44 28.10
C LYS A 448 31.38 -28.69 26.82
N HIS A 449 30.08 -28.44 26.62
CA HIS A 449 29.58 -27.75 25.45
C HIS A 449 29.86 -26.23 25.47
N TRP A 450 30.12 -25.64 26.65
CA TRP A 450 30.16 -24.19 26.84
C TRP A 450 31.09 -23.45 25.87
N LYS A 451 32.26 -24.03 25.56
CA LYS A 451 33.21 -23.44 24.60
C LYS A 451 32.61 -23.22 23.21
N LYS A 452 31.73 -24.12 22.76
CA LYS A 452 31.00 -24.01 21.48
C LYS A 452 29.73 -23.16 21.62
N HIS A 453 29.04 -23.28 22.77
CA HIS A 453 27.75 -22.65 23.00
C HIS A 453 27.80 -21.15 23.32
N ARG A 454 28.85 -20.68 24.02
CA ARG A 454 28.89 -19.34 24.62
C ARG A 454 28.58 -18.21 23.64
N ALA A 455 29.05 -18.31 22.39
CA ALA A 455 28.79 -17.30 21.37
C ALA A 455 27.31 -17.25 20.98
N LEU A 456 26.72 -18.40 20.66
CA LEU A 456 25.28 -18.53 20.40
C LEU A 456 24.46 -18.05 21.59
N CYS A 457 24.80 -18.51 22.79
CA CYS A 457 24.08 -18.16 24.02
C CYS A 457 23.97 -16.64 24.20
N ARG A 458 25.07 -15.92 24.04
CA ARG A 458 25.11 -14.46 24.19
C ARG A 458 24.30 -13.74 23.14
N GLN A 459 24.33 -14.21 21.89
CA GLN A 459 23.60 -13.55 20.80
C GLN A 459 22.09 -13.80 20.90
N VAL A 460 21.68 -15.04 21.22
CA VAL A 460 20.27 -15.36 21.49
C VAL A 460 19.75 -14.56 22.68
N GLN A 461 20.54 -14.45 23.75
CA GLN A 461 20.18 -13.63 24.90
C GLN A 461 19.98 -12.15 24.51
N GLN A 462 20.90 -11.58 23.71
CA GLN A 462 20.83 -10.18 23.28
C GLN A 462 19.58 -9.90 22.44
N ILE A 463 19.30 -10.72 21.43
CA ILE A 463 18.10 -10.53 20.60
C ILE A 463 16.81 -10.72 21.40
N ASN A 464 16.76 -11.70 22.31
CA ASN A 464 15.59 -11.91 23.16
C ASN A 464 15.32 -10.68 24.05
N ARG A 465 16.37 -10.15 24.67
CA ARG A 465 16.29 -8.93 25.51
C ARG A 465 15.89 -7.69 24.71
N ALA A 466 16.39 -7.57 23.48
CA ALA A 466 16.00 -6.51 22.58
C ALA A 466 14.50 -6.60 22.25
N THR A 467 14.01 -7.78 21.86
CA THR A 467 12.57 -8.02 21.58
C THR A 467 11.70 -7.78 22.80
N ALA A 468 12.10 -8.27 23.98
CA ALA A 468 11.37 -8.06 25.22
C ALA A 468 11.32 -6.58 25.66
N THR A 469 12.29 -5.77 25.26
CA THR A 469 12.26 -4.31 25.48
C THR A 469 11.41 -3.61 24.42
N PHE A 470 11.51 -4.03 23.16
CA PHE A 470 10.79 -3.47 22.02
C PHE A 470 9.26 -3.66 22.15
N GLN A 471 8.82 -4.89 22.39
CA GLN A 471 7.42 -5.30 22.34
C GLN A 471 6.47 -4.41 23.18
N PRO A 472 6.69 -4.19 24.49
CA PRO A 472 5.77 -3.40 25.30
C PRO A 472 5.75 -1.91 24.93
N ILE A 473 6.82 -1.38 24.33
CA ILE A 473 6.87 0.01 23.84
C ILE A 473 6.08 0.12 22.53
N PHE A 474 6.26 -0.85 21.63
CA PHE A 474 5.54 -0.92 20.37
C PHE A 474 4.02 -1.05 20.57
N GLU A 475 3.58 -1.97 21.44
CA GLU A 475 2.16 -2.12 21.77
C GLU A 475 1.55 -0.85 22.36
N HIS A 476 2.30 -0.14 23.20
CA HIS A 476 1.84 1.11 23.78
C HIS A 476 1.70 2.22 22.73
N LEU A 477 2.60 2.27 21.74
CA LEU A 477 2.46 3.16 20.58
C LEU A 477 1.17 2.85 19.82
N LEU A 478 0.94 1.58 19.47
CA LEU A 478 -0.27 1.16 18.74
C LEU A 478 -1.54 1.57 19.50
N ALA A 479 -1.56 1.32 20.82
CA ALA A 479 -2.71 1.65 21.67
C ALA A 479 -2.98 3.16 21.75
N LEU A 480 -1.98 4.02 21.58
CA LEU A 480 -2.15 5.49 21.61
C LEU A 480 -2.45 6.12 20.25
N THR A 481 -2.17 5.41 19.16
CA THR A 481 -2.20 5.94 17.79
C THR A 481 -3.25 5.25 16.92
N CYS A 482 -4.34 4.81 17.56
CA CYS A 482 -5.49 4.24 16.86
C CYS A 482 -6.14 5.34 16.00
N PRO A 483 -6.36 5.12 14.69
CA PRO A 483 -7.08 6.09 13.87
C PRO A 483 -8.55 6.17 14.30
N GLY A 484 -9.16 7.36 14.23
CA GLY A 484 -10.52 7.61 14.74
C GLY A 484 -11.61 6.71 14.15
N ASN A 485 -11.50 6.40 12.85
CA ASN A 485 -12.43 5.51 12.14
C ASN A 485 -12.28 4.03 12.53
N PHE A 486 -11.24 3.68 13.28
CA PHE A 486 -10.93 2.33 13.72
C PHE A 486 -10.99 2.19 15.25
N VAL A 487 -11.78 3.02 15.91
CA VAL A 487 -12.07 2.84 17.33
C VAL A 487 -13.22 1.83 17.47
N PRO A 488 -12.97 0.62 18.02
CA PRO A 488 -14.01 -0.39 18.11
C PRO A 488 -15.12 0.00 19.08
N SER A 489 -16.35 -0.39 18.74
CA SER A 489 -17.54 -0.31 19.58
C SER A 489 -17.71 -1.54 20.46
N GLU A 490 -17.25 -2.70 19.97
CA GLU A 490 -17.35 -3.99 20.66
C GLU A 490 -16.14 -4.87 20.32
N ILE A 491 -15.64 -5.61 21.32
CA ILE A 491 -14.65 -6.68 21.12
C ILE A 491 -15.17 -7.90 21.86
N ALA A 492 -15.46 -8.98 21.13
CA ALA A 492 -16.05 -10.19 21.66
C ALA A 492 -15.32 -11.44 21.14
N GLU A 493 -15.60 -12.59 21.74
CA GLU A 493 -15.17 -13.88 21.21
C GLU A 493 -16.37 -14.63 20.65
N LYS A 494 -16.31 -15.08 19.40
CA LYS A 494 -17.38 -15.84 18.75
C LYS A 494 -16.78 -16.91 17.84
N HIS A 495 -17.27 -18.14 17.95
CA HIS A 495 -16.80 -19.28 17.15
C HIS A 495 -15.27 -19.50 17.19
N GLY A 496 -14.61 -19.22 18.32
CA GLY A 496 -13.16 -19.33 18.47
C GLY A 496 -12.36 -18.24 17.74
N MET A 497 -13.02 -17.15 17.32
CA MET A 497 -12.42 -15.96 16.72
C MET A 497 -12.63 -14.75 17.62
N VAL A 498 -11.72 -13.78 17.53
CA VAL A 498 -11.91 -12.45 18.10
C VAL A 498 -12.74 -11.63 17.12
N VAL A 499 -13.94 -11.24 17.51
CA VAL A 499 -14.83 -10.41 16.70
C VAL A 499 -14.72 -8.96 17.16
N VAL A 500 -14.30 -8.08 16.26
CA VAL A 500 -14.17 -6.64 16.49
C VAL A 500 -15.24 -5.93 15.68
N LYS A 501 -16.12 -5.18 16.34
CA LYS A 501 -17.07 -4.31 15.65
C LYS A 501 -16.61 -2.87 15.72
N TYR A 502 -16.64 -2.20 14.58
CA TYR A 502 -16.49 -0.75 14.51
C TYR A 502 -17.86 -0.08 14.53
N ARG A 503 -17.93 1.20 14.93
CA ARG A 503 -19.17 1.97 14.74
C ARG A 503 -19.39 2.15 13.25
N ASP A 504 -20.65 2.21 12.86
CA ASP A 504 -21.08 2.43 11.48
C ASP A 504 -20.47 3.73 10.96
N THR A 505 -19.33 3.60 10.27
CA THR A 505 -18.74 4.68 9.52
C THR A 505 -19.31 4.52 8.13
N ASN A 506 -20.14 5.46 7.68
CA ASN A 506 -20.68 5.58 6.30
C ASN A 506 -19.58 5.69 5.21
N ASN A 507 -18.35 5.28 5.51
CA ASN A 507 -17.19 5.36 4.66
C ASN A 507 -16.68 3.93 4.49
N ALA A 508 -17.11 3.28 3.40
CA ALA A 508 -16.61 1.98 2.93
C ALA A 508 -15.09 1.92 2.68
N TRP A 509 -14.37 3.03 2.88
CA TRP A 509 -12.98 3.26 2.50
C TRP A 509 -11.97 3.09 3.63
N GLY A 510 -12.38 2.54 4.77
CA GLY A 510 -11.52 2.39 5.95
C GLY A 510 -10.24 1.59 5.68
N MET A 511 -10.30 0.47 4.95
CA MET A 511 -9.18 -0.48 4.85
C MET A 511 -8.10 -0.16 3.80
N LEU A 512 -8.36 0.70 2.81
CA LEU A 512 -7.32 1.19 1.89
C LEU A 512 -6.52 2.37 2.45
N GLY A 513 -6.75 2.74 3.71
CA GLY A 513 -6.02 3.83 4.36
C GLY A 513 -6.59 5.21 4.04
N GLN A 514 -7.76 5.35 3.39
CA GLN A 514 -8.46 6.63 3.30
C GLN A 514 -8.98 7.06 4.68
N LEU A 515 -8.09 7.72 5.43
CA LEU A 515 -8.47 8.74 6.39
C LEU A 515 -9.37 9.74 5.65
N SER A 516 -10.52 10.05 6.23
CA SER A 516 -11.23 11.26 5.83
C SER A 516 -10.25 12.41 6.03
N VAL A 517 -9.89 13.08 4.93
CA VAL A 517 -8.93 14.20 4.80
C VAL A 517 -9.26 15.38 5.74
N ASN A 518 -10.37 15.32 6.48
CA ASN A 518 -10.85 16.41 7.32
C ASN A 518 -10.92 16.09 8.84
N GLN A 519 -10.28 15.02 9.34
CA GLN A 519 -10.20 14.72 10.79
C GLN A 519 -8.78 14.50 11.36
N GLU A 520 -7.72 14.86 10.64
CA GLU A 520 -6.32 14.43 10.86
C GLU A 520 -5.50 15.07 12.01
N ASP A 521 -6.13 15.64 13.04
CA ASP A 521 -5.39 16.27 14.15
C ASP A 521 -5.46 15.55 15.50
N LYS A 522 -6.27 14.50 15.64
CA LYS A 522 -6.44 13.79 16.92
C LYS A 522 -6.01 12.32 16.85
N LEU A 523 -5.24 11.91 17.85
CA LEU A 523 -4.85 10.53 18.12
C LEU A 523 -5.85 9.90 19.09
N PHE A 524 -6.43 8.76 18.71
CA PHE A 524 -7.38 8.06 19.56
C PHE A 524 -6.72 6.92 20.33
N LYS A 525 -7.15 6.74 21.58
CA LYS A 525 -6.72 5.61 22.42
C LYS A 525 -7.55 4.39 22.09
N PHE A 526 -6.91 3.27 21.79
CA PHE A 526 -7.58 2.00 21.57
C PHE A 526 -8.26 1.54 22.88
N PRO A 527 -9.56 1.21 22.86
CA PRO A 527 -10.32 0.92 24.07
C PRO A 527 -10.14 -0.54 24.51
N LEU A 528 -8.92 -0.90 24.96
CA LEU A 528 -8.57 -2.25 25.42
C LEU A 528 -9.56 -2.84 26.44
N LYS A 529 -10.20 -1.99 27.24
CA LYS A 529 -11.23 -2.36 28.23
C LYS A 529 -12.50 -2.99 27.64
N LEU A 530 -12.73 -2.90 26.33
CA LEU A 530 -13.87 -3.56 25.68
C LEU A 530 -13.66 -5.07 25.56
N ALA A 531 -12.40 -5.53 25.55
CA ALA A 531 -12.08 -6.94 25.44
C ALA A 531 -12.30 -7.66 26.77
N SER A 532 -12.72 -8.92 26.69
CA SER A 532 -12.92 -9.80 27.86
C SER A 532 -11.60 -10.28 28.48
N SER A 533 -10.48 -10.19 27.77
CA SER A 533 -9.14 -10.50 28.28
C SER A 533 -8.06 -9.63 27.62
N PRO A 534 -6.87 -9.49 28.25
CA PRO A 534 -5.73 -8.79 27.64
C PRO A 534 -5.31 -9.36 26.29
N ASP A 535 -5.32 -10.69 26.14
CA ASP A 535 -4.93 -11.38 24.90
C ASP A 535 -5.90 -11.06 23.75
N ILE A 536 -7.21 -11.03 24.04
CA ILE A 536 -8.25 -10.66 23.06
C ILE A 536 -8.10 -9.18 22.68
N GLY A 537 -7.84 -8.31 23.65
CA GLY A 537 -7.59 -6.89 23.41
C GLY A 537 -6.35 -6.66 22.54
N ARG A 538 -5.26 -7.39 22.78
CA ARG A 538 -4.03 -7.33 21.99
C ARG A 538 -4.22 -7.89 20.58
N ALA A 539 -4.94 -9.00 20.43
CA ALA A 539 -5.27 -9.56 19.11
C ALA A 539 -6.04 -8.54 18.26
N ALA A 540 -7.05 -7.89 18.84
CA ALA A 540 -7.79 -6.82 18.19
C ALA A 540 -6.93 -5.58 17.88
N LEU A 541 -6.02 -5.21 18.79
CA LEU A 541 -5.11 -4.07 18.61
C LEU A 541 -4.13 -4.27 17.44
N MET A 542 -3.63 -5.50 17.25
CA MET A 542 -2.59 -5.82 16.27
C MET A 542 -3.13 -6.22 14.88
N HIS A 543 -4.44 -6.42 14.75
CA HIS A 543 -5.05 -6.82 13.49
C HIS A 543 -4.73 -5.84 12.35
N SER A 544 -4.20 -6.37 11.24
CA SER A 544 -3.81 -5.61 10.04
C SER A 544 -2.78 -4.49 10.32
N ARG A 545 -1.92 -4.71 11.33
CA ARG A 545 -0.83 -3.81 11.73
C ARG A 545 0.57 -4.39 11.49
N CYS A 546 0.71 -5.48 10.73
CA CYS A 546 2.01 -6.16 10.56
C CYS A 546 3.10 -5.23 9.99
N GLY A 547 2.75 -4.36 9.04
CA GLY A 547 3.65 -3.35 8.48
C GLY A 547 3.94 -2.15 9.41
N GLU A 548 3.27 -2.02 10.56
CA GLU A 548 3.48 -0.89 11.47
C GLU A 548 4.82 -0.91 12.22
N THR A 549 5.45 -2.09 12.29
CA THR A 549 6.79 -2.22 12.87
C THR A 549 7.80 -1.33 12.17
N LEU A 550 7.81 -1.32 10.83
CA LEU A 550 8.74 -0.52 10.03
C LEU A 550 8.18 0.84 9.59
N THR A 551 6.86 1.06 9.63
CA THR A 551 6.29 2.36 9.27
C THR A 551 6.16 3.33 10.45
N ARG A 552 5.92 2.83 11.68
CA ARG A 552 5.75 3.67 12.89
C ARG A 552 6.83 3.47 13.95
N ALA A 553 7.36 2.24 14.09
CA ALA A 553 8.34 1.91 15.13
C ALA A 553 9.77 1.68 14.62
N ARG A 554 10.08 2.11 13.38
CA ARG A 554 11.37 1.88 12.73
C ARG A 554 12.57 2.29 13.57
N THR A 555 12.56 3.50 14.11
CA THR A 555 13.71 4.00 14.89
C THR A 555 13.95 3.21 16.16
N LEU A 556 12.88 2.71 16.78
CA LEU A 556 12.99 1.81 17.94
C LEU A 556 13.53 0.44 17.53
N PHE A 557 13.08 -0.08 16.39
CA PHE A 557 13.56 -1.34 15.81
C PHE A 557 15.06 -1.26 15.45
N GLU A 558 15.47 -0.18 14.80
CA GLU A 558 16.88 0.08 14.44
C GLU A 558 17.76 0.29 15.67
N MET A 559 17.23 0.91 16.73
CA MET A 559 17.97 1.08 17.98
C MET A 559 18.14 -0.23 18.76
N LEU A 560 17.07 -1.02 18.94
CA LEU A 560 17.08 -2.18 19.84
C LEU A 560 17.42 -3.50 19.13
N ILE A 561 16.77 -3.79 18.00
CA ILE A 561 16.76 -5.11 17.36
C ILE A 561 17.93 -5.25 16.39
N ARG A 562 18.10 -4.27 15.47
CA ARG A 562 19.12 -4.30 14.42
C ARG A 562 20.53 -4.63 14.93
N PRO A 563 21.02 -4.06 16.06
CA PRO A 563 22.39 -4.29 16.51
C PRO A 563 22.69 -5.75 16.89
N SER A 564 21.64 -6.54 17.17
CA SER A 564 21.77 -7.96 17.51
C SER A 564 21.77 -8.89 16.28
N CYS A 565 21.55 -8.34 15.09
CA CYS A 565 21.34 -9.10 13.85
C CYS A 565 22.47 -8.84 12.83
N ALA A 566 22.95 -9.90 12.18
CA ALA A 566 23.84 -9.79 11.03
C ALA A 566 23.07 -9.49 9.74
N LYS A 567 21.86 -10.03 9.60
CA LYS A 567 20.97 -9.84 8.45
C LYS A 567 19.53 -9.83 8.94
N ILE A 568 18.69 -8.97 8.36
CA ILE A 568 17.24 -8.99 8.56
C ILE A 568 16.57 -9.05 7.19
N GLN A 569 15.55 -9.88 7.08
CA GLN A 569 14.72 -9.99 5.90
C GLN A 569 13.26 -9.83 6.30
N ASP A 570 12.50 -9.13 5.47
CA ASP A 570 11.05 -9.12 5.51
C ASP A 570 10.55 -10.36 4.79
N VAL A 571 9.60 -11.08 5.38
CA VAL A 571 9.04 -12.30 4.81
C VAL A 571 7.52 -12.22 4.87
N SER A 572 6.90 -12.15 3.70
CA SER A 572 5.46 -12.25 3.55
C SER A 572 5.05 -13.72 3.51
N ILE A 573 4.07 -14.10 4.34
CA ILE A 573 3.63 -15.48 4.52
C ILE A 573 2.11 -15.60 4.41
N ASP A 574 1.65 -16.77 4.00
CA ASP A 574 0.29 -17.24 4.28
C ASP A 574 0.30 -17.93 5.67
N PRO A 575 -0.39 -17.38 6.68
CA PRO A 575 -0.39 -17.94 8.03
C PRO A 575 -1.23 -19.24 8.16
N LYS A 576 -0.77 -20.16 9.02
CA LYS A 576 -1.50 -21.38 9.42
C LYS A 576 -1.40 -21.69 10.92
N ASN A 577 -2.19 -22.67 11.38
CA ASN A 577 -2.33 -22.99 12.80
C ASN A 577 -2.58 -21.75 13.67
N MET A 578 -3.51 -20.90 13.25
CA MET A 578 -3.93 -19.77 14.06
C MET A 578 -4.67 -20.30 15.30
N HIS A 579 -4.39 -19.71 16.45
CA HIS A 579 -5.09 -20.05 17.67
C HIS A 579 -6.47 -19.40 17.71
N LYS A 580 -6.50 -18.09 17.44
CA LYS A 580 -7.70 -17.24 17.42
C LYS A 580 -7.58 -16.21 16.29
N PRO A 581 -8.11 -16.51 15.09
CA PRO A 581 -8.24 -15.52 14.02
C PRO A 581 -9.05 -14.31 14.48
N VAL A 582 -8.81 -13.16 13.86
CA VAL A 582 -9.58 -11.93 14.08
C VAL A 582 -10.56 -11.74 12.93
N HIS A 583 -11.82 -11.52 13.28
CA HIS A 583 -12.91 -11.13 12.40
C HIS A 583 -13.31 -9.69 12.71
N ILE A 584 -13.28 -8.82 11.72
CA ILE A 584 -13.73 -7.44 11.83
C ILE A 584 -15.04 -7.26 11.08
N SER A 585 -15.95 -6.48 11.67
CA SER A 585 -17.23 -6.11 11.06
C SER A 585 -17.52 -4.63 11.29
N ASN A 586 -17.99 -3.92 10.26
CA ASN A 586 -18.53 -2.57 10.39
C ASN A 586 -20.02 -2.47 10.01
N GLY A 587 -20.68 -3.60 9.75
CA GLY A 587 -22.10 -3.67 9.36
C GLY A 587 -22.30 -3.79 7.85
N GLU A 588 -21.42 -3.20 7.04
CA GLU A 588 -21.46 -3.31 5.57
C GLU A 588 -20.41 -4.27 5.00
N TRP A 589 -19.39 -4.57 5.80
CA TRP A 589 -18.24 -5.36 5.42
C TRP A 589 -17.74 -6.22 6.58
N ASP A 590 -17.27 -7.41 6.22
CA ASP A 590 -16.71 -8.40 7.12
C ASP A 590 -15.33 -8.82 6.58
N GLU A 591 -14.36 -8.95 7.49
CA GLU A 591 -13.02 -9.44 7.15
C GLU A 591 -12.48 -10.40 8.19
N VAL A 592 -11.97 -11.52 7.73
CA VAL A 592 -11.22 -12.47 8.55
C VAL A 592 -9.75 -12.40 8.14
N ASN A 593 -8.87 -12.10 9.11
CA ASN A 593 -7.44 -11.97 8.84
C ASN A 593 -6.78 -13.26 8.36
N ALA A 594 -7.43 -14.40 8.55
CA ALA A 594 -6.93 -15.68 8.08
C ALA A 594 -6.83 -15.77 6.55
N LEU A 595 -7.55 -14.92 5.82
CA LEU A 595 -7.50 -14.83 4.36
C LEU A 595 -6.41 -13.89 3.85
N MET A 596 -5.72 -13.17 4.75
CA MET A 596 -4.69 -12.20 4.39
C MET A 596 -3.28 -12.75 4.58
N GLY A 597 -2.34 -12.14 3.85
CA GLY A 597 -0.92 -12.35 4.10
C GLY A 597 -0.48 -11.71 5.42
N HIS A 598 0.65 -12.18 5.96
CA HIS A 598 1.27 -11.66 7.18
C HIS A 598 2.75 -11.37 6.94
N GLU A 599 3.29 -10.34 7.59
CA GLU A 599 4.69 -9.95 7.50
C GLU A 599 5.45 -10.32 8.78
N VAL A 600 6.57 -11.01 8.62
CA VAL A 600 7.41 -11.51 9.72
C VAL A 600 8.87 -11.24 9.39
N PHE A 601 9.67 -10.85 10.40
CA PHE A 601 11.09 -10.64 10.18
C PHE A 601 11.89 -11.92 10.40
N LEU A 602 12.65 -12.31 9.38
CA LEU A 602 13.68 -13.33 9.49
C LEU A 602 15.02 -12.67 9.85
N ALA A 603 15.40 -12.79 11.12
CA ALA A 603 16.68 -12.31 11.64
C ALA A 603 17.74 -13.42 11.58
N THR A 604 18.87 -13.15 10.95
CA THR A 604 20.07 -13.99 11.04
C THR A 604 21.01 -13.36 12.05
N LEU A 605 21.32 -14.09 13.13
CA LEU A 605 22.28 -13.67 14.14
C LEU A 605 23.72 -13.83 13.64
N PRO A 606 24.72 -13.13 14.22
CA PRO A 606 26.12 -13.28 13.81
C PRO A 606 26.69 -14.71 13.88
N CYS A 607 26.11 -15.59 14.70
CA CYS A 607 26.45 -17.01 14.80
C CYS A 607 25.81 -17.89 13.70
N GLY A 608 25.02 -17.30 12.81
CA GLY A 608 24.31 -17.99 11.73
C GLY A 608 22.94 -18.55 12.13
N MET A 609 22.56 -18.48 13.41
CA MET A 609 21.22 -18.90 13.85
C MET A 609 20.15 -17.96 13.27
N THR A 610 19.06 -18.55 12.77
CA THR A 610 17.92 -17.82 12.21
C THR A 610 16.74 -17.81 13.18
N MET A 611 16.17 -16.62 13.38
CA MET A 611 15.06 -16.35 14.30
C MET A 611 13.93 -15.68 13.53
N ALA A 612 12.70 -16.09 13.79
CA ALA A 612 11.50 -15.32 13.46
C ALA A 612 11.27 -14.26 14.53
N LEU A 613 11.04 -13.01 14.13
CA LEU A 613 10.54 -11.94 14.98
C LEU A 613 9.16 -11.55 14.47
N ASP A 614 8.14 -11.75 15.31
CA ASP A 614 6.75 -11.48 14.98
C ASP A 614 6.09 -10.60 16.06
N PRO A 615 6.32 -9.27 16.02
CA PRO A 615 5.75 -8.35 17.00
C PRO A 615 4.22 -8.27 16.96
N THR A 616 3.59 -8.77 15.89
CA THR A 616 2.14 -8.68 15.64
C THR A 616 1.45 -10.04 15.56
N GLY A 617 2.13 -11.13 15.92
CA GLY A 617 1.60 -12.50 15.87
C GLY A 617 0.37 -12.74 16.74
N MET A 618 0.14 -11.89 17.74
CA MET A 618 -1.07 -11.96 18.59
C MET A 618 -2.36 -11.76 17.79
N GLN A 619 -2.33 -11.14 16.61
CA GLN A 619 -3.51 -11.07 15.73
C GLN A 619 -4.02 -12.45 15.29
N PHE A 620 -3.20 -13.49 15.40
CA PHE A 620 -3.58 -14.89 15.16
C PHE A 620 -3.75 -15.70 16.47
N GLY A 621 -3.63 -15.01 17.61
CA GLY A 621 -3.56 -15.60 18.95
C GLY A 621 -2.25 -16.32 19.26
N TRP A 622 -1.17 -16.02 18.53
CA TRP A 622 0.17 -16.52 18.85
C TRP A 622 0.83 -15.65 19.91
N LYS A 623 1.32 -16.28 20.97
CA LYS A 623 1.90 -15.56 22.11
C LYS A 623 3.37 -15.28 21.90
N GLU A 624 4.10 -16.15 21.22
CA GLU A 624 5.52 -15.95 20.98
C GLU A 624 5.83 -14.78 20.03
N HIS A 625 6.67 -13.85 20.48
CA HIS A 625 7.19 -12.75 19.64
C HIS A 625 8.51 -13.10 18.95
N ILE A 626 9.22 -14.10 19.47
CA ILE A 626 10.50 -14.56 18.95
C ILE A 626 10.63 -16.07 19.10
N SER A 627 11.05 -16.72 18.01
CA SER A 627 11.28 -18.17 17.98
C SER A 627 12.29 -18.57 16.90
N PRO A 628 12.85 -19.78 16.93
CA PRO A 628 13.69 -20.26 15.83
C PRO A 628 12.91 -20.31 14.52
N TRP A 629 13.49 -19.80 13.43
CA TRP A 629 12.82 -19.73 12.12
C TRP A 629 12.34 -21.10 11.65
N SER A 630 13.12 -22.16 11.86
CA SER A 630 12.74 -23.51 11.45
C SER A 630 11.43 -23.98 12.09
N SER A 631 11.24 -23.69 13.38
CA SER A 631 10.01 -24.00 14.10
C SER A 631 8.85 -23.13 13.63
N TYR A 632 9.08 -21.83 13.56
CA TYR A 632 8.07 -20.87 13.10
C TYR A 632 7.59 -21.22 11.69
N ASN A 633 8.51 -21.47 10.75
CA ASN A 633 8.19 -21.85 9.39
C ASN A 633 7.39 -23.16 9.32
N LYS A 634 7.76 -24.18 10.11
CA LYS A 634 7.05 -25.46 10.13
C LYS A 634 5.60 -25.31 10.63
N HIS A 635 5.39 -24.50 11.67
CA HIS A 635 4.14 -24.48 12.43
C HIS A 635 3.24 -23.29 12.11
N ARG A 636 3.77 -22.16 11.66
CA ARG A 636 3.02 -20.92 11.42
C ARG A 636 2.91 -20.54 9.94
N VAL A 637 3.79 -21.06 9.08
CA VAL A 637 3.85 -20.72 7.65
C VAL A 637 3.20 -21.83 6.82
N HIS A 638 2.17 -21.48 6.05
CA HIS A 638 1.61 -22.33 5.00
C HIS A 638 2.45 -22.22 3.73
N HIS A 639 2.64 -20.98 3.27
CA HIS A 639 3.46 -20.62 2.12
C HIS A 639 4.21 -19.33 2.39
N THR A 640 5.39 -19.19 1.78
CA THR A 640 6.10 -17.90 1.69
C THR A 640 5.73 -17.25 0.36
N THR A 641 5.13 -16.05 0.42
CA THR A 641 4.65 -15.32 -0.75
C THR A 641 5.65 -14.27 -1.24
N GLY A 642 6.53 -13.80 -0.36
CA GLY A 642 7.57 -12.83 -0.70
C GLY A 642 8.69 -12.83 0.33
N GLN A 643 9.90 -12.45 -0.12
CA GLN A 643 11.03 -12.29 0.77
C GLN A 643 11.97 -11.20 0.27
N SER A 644 12.30 -10.25 1.14
CA SER A 644 13.09 -9.07 0.77
C SER A 644 14.15 -8.75 1.82
N TYR A 645 15.32 -8.29 1.39
CA TYR A 645 16.37 -7.87 2.32
C TYR A 645 16.07 -6.47 2.88
N LEU A 646 16.16 -6.33 4.21
CA LEU A 646 15.99 -5.05 4.89
C LEU A 646 17.37 -4.47 5.23
N GLY A 647 17.79 -3.45 4.48
CA GLY A 647 18.99 -2.67 4.75
C GLY A 647 18.85 -1.79 6.00
N PRO A 648 19.94 -1.27 6.58
CA PRO A 648 19.85 -0.32 7.68
C PRO A 648 19.03 0.91 7.27
N ASN A 649 18.15 1.39 8.16
CA ASN A 649 17.22 2.49 7.95
C ASN A 649 16.14 2.25 6.89
N SER A 650 15.95 1.01 6.42
CA SER A 650 14.92 0.70 5.43
C SER A 650 13.52 0.98 5.97
N ASN A 651 12.68 1.60 5.15
CA ASN A 651 11.25 1.83 5.43
C ASN A 651 10.36 0.62 5.10
N GLY A 652 10.93 -0.59 4.94
CA GLY A 652 10.19 -1.78 4.50
C GLY A 652 9.66 -1.64 3.07
N LEU A 653 8.37 -1.91 2.87
CA LEU A 653 7.62 -1.81 1.60
C LEU A 653 7.90 -0.54 0.77
N GLN A 654 8.18 0.61 1.40
CA GLN A 654 8.49 1.85 0.68
C GLN A 654 9.82 1.80 -0.09
N ASP A 655 10.81 1.05 0.40
CA ASP A 655 12.15 0.97 -0.21
C ASP A 655 12.32 -0.23 -1.16
N LEU A 656 11.44 -1.22 -1.08
CA LEU A 656 11.54 -2.49 -1.82
C LEU A 656 10.63 -2.58 -3.06
N GLY A 657 9.78 -1.58 -3.30
CA GLY A 657 8.97 -1.49 -4.52
C GLY A 657 8.19 -0.18 -4.68
N GLY A 658 7.72 0.42 -3.59
CA GLY A 658 6.53 1.25 -3.71
C GLY A 658 6.61 2.71 -3.31
N LYS A 659 7.76 3.40 -3.16
CA LYS A 659 7.65 4.86 -2.94
C LYS A 659 6.91 5.53 -4.11
N LYS A 660 7.25 5.14 -5.35
CA LYS A 660 6.55 5.60 -6.55
C LYS A 660 5.14 5.04 -6.67
N GLU A 661 4.89 3.77 -6.33
CA GLU A 661 3.54 3.19 -6.38
C GLU A 661 2.63 3.72 -5.27
N LEU A 662 3.15 4.02 -4.09
CA LEU A 662 2.40 4.64 -2.99
C LEU A 662 2.16 6.12 -3.26
N GLU A 663 3.13 6.83 -3.86
CA GLU A 663 2.94 8.18 -4.44
C GLU A 663 1.93 8.16 -5.58
N MET A 664 1.93 7.13 -6.42
CA MET A 664 0.97 6.93 -7.50
C MET A 664 -0.43 6.63 -6.94
N MET A 665 -0.55 5.73 -5.97
CA MET A 665 -1.81 5.43 -5.27
C MET A 665 -2.32 6.66 -4.51
N ALA A 666 -1.41 7.49 -3.98
CA ALA A 666 -1.74 8.75 -3.33
C ALA A 666 -2.28 9.79 -4.31
N LEU A 667 -1.64 9.88 -5.48
CA LEU A 667 -2.06 10.73 -6.59
C LEU A 667 -3.41 10.28 -7.17
N MET A 668 -3.68 8.97 -7.14
CA MET A 668 -4.93 8.35 -7.59
C MET A 668 -6.03 8.34 -6.51
N GLY A 669 -5.79 8.92 -5.33
CA GLY A 669 -6.75 8.92 -4.22
C GLY A 669 -7.03 7.56 -3.60
N ILE A 670 -6.31 6.51 -4.00
CA ILE A 670 -6.41 5.14 -3.46
C ILE A 670 -5.88 5.10 -2.03
N VAL A 671 -4.85 5.90 -1.75
CA VAL A 671 -4.34 6.16 -0.41
C VAL A 671 -4.27 7.69 -0.20
N PRO A 672 -4.39 8.23 1.01
CA PRO A 672 -4.29 9.67 1.20
C PRO A 672 -2.87 10.20 0.96
N PRO A 673 -2.71 11.46 0.51
CA PRO A 673 -1.41 12.05 0.17
C PRO A 673 -0.42 12.08 1.34
N ASP A 674 -0.93 12.11 2.57
CA ASP A 674 -0.17 12.13 3.82
C ASP A 674 0.64 10.83 4.07
N LEU A 675 0.24 9.69 3.49
CA LEU A 675 0.94 8.40 3.60
C LEU A 675 2.34 8.41 2.95
N THR A 676 2.57 9.36 2.04
CA THR A 676 3.88 9.62 1.41
C THR A 676 4.64 10.76 2.06
N SER A 677 4.00 11.51 2.95
CA SER A 677 4.64 12.59 3.68
C SER A 677 5.70 12.01 4.62
N LYS A 678 6.90 12.60 4.59
CA LYS A 678 7.99 12.27 5.55
C LYS A 678 7.65 12.68 7.00
N ASP A 679 6.43 13.13 7.26
CA ASP A 679 6.03 13.86 8.46
C ASP A 679 4.81 13.25 9.17
N ARG A 680 4.66 11.93 9.13
CA ARG A 680 3.69 11.23 10.00
C ARG A 680 3.97 11.55 11.46
N LYS A 681 2.98 12.16 12.13
CA LYS A 681 3.08 12.57 13.54
C LYS A 681 3.46 11.38 14.43
N GLU A 682 2.93 10.19 14.14
CA GLU A 682 3.20 8.93 14.84
C GLU A 682 4.64 8.46 14.72
N GLN A 683 5.25 8.62 13.54
CA GLN A 683 6.66 8.31 13.36
C GLN A 683 7.52 9.31 14.14
N ARG A 684 7.17 10.60 14.10
CA ARG A 684 7.88 11.66 14.84
C ARG A 684 7.76 11.48 16.35
N LEU A 685 6.63 10.99 16.84
CA LEU A 685 6.39 10.57 18.23
C LEU A 685 7.46 9.56 18.67
N MET A 686 7.60 8.46 17.92
CA MET A 686 8.59 7.43 18.23
C MET A 686 10.02 7.96 18.10
N GLU A 687 10.34 8.72 17.05
CA GLU A 687 11.66 9.35 16.87
C GLU A 687 12.05 10.23 18.06
N THR A 688 11.12 11.04 18.57
CA THR A 688 11.38 11.93 19.72
C THR A 688 11.71 11.11 20.98
N VAL A 689 10.95 10.04 21.24
CA VAL A 689 11.19 9.14 22.38
C VAL A 689 12.50 8.40 22.23
N VAL A 690 12.77 7.81 21.06
CA VAL A 690 14.00 7.05 20.78
C VAL A 690 15.25 7.91 20.95
N GLN A 691 15.27 9.15 20.43
CA GLN A 691 16.42 10.05 20.58
C GLN A 691 16.80 10.28 22.06
N SER A 692 15.80 10.40 22.93
CA SER A 692 16.03 10.63 24.36
C SER A 692 16.35 9.35 25.13
N LEU A 693 15.76 8.22 24.75
CA LEU A 693 16.10 6.92 25.32
C LEU A 693 17.54 6.54 24.95
N GLU A 694 17.93 6.69 23.69
CA GLU A 694 19.28 6.39 23.22
C GLU A 694 20.33 7.22 23.96
N ALA A 695 20.08 8.52 24.14
CA ALA A 695 20.96 9.40 24.91
C ALA A 695 21.11 8.94 26.37
N GLN A 696 20.01 8.62 27.05
CA GLN A 696 20.05 8.16 28.44
C GLN A 696 20.67 6.77 28.60
N ILE A 697 20.39 5.85 27.67
CA ILE A 697 20.99 4.52 27.65
C ILE A 697 22.50 4.64 27.45
N LYS A 698 22.93 5.50 26.53
CA LYS A 698 24.36 5.78 26.30
C LYS A 698 25.02 6.38 27.52
N GLU A 699 24.40 7.36 28.18
CA GLU A 699 24.93 8.00 29.38
C GLU A 699 25.06 7.02 30.55
N ARG A 700 24.03 6.20 30.79
CA ARG A 700 23.96 5.33 31.98
C ARG A 700 24.66 3.98 31.82
N PHE A 701 24.64 3.41 30.61
CA PHE A 701 25.13 2.05 30.37
C PHE A 701 26.31 2.00 29.40
N GLY A 702 26.64 3.10 28.70
CA GLY A 702 27.66 3.13 27.66
C GLY A 702 27.14 2.83 26.25
N GLY A 703 25.88 2.40 26.12
CA GLY A 703 25.23 2.13 24.84
C GLY A 703 24.15 1.05 24.94
N VAL A 704 23.39 0.86 23.85
CA VAL A 704 22.34 -0.17 23.78
C VAL A 704 22.92 -1.57 23.91
N THR A 705 24.10 -1.80 23.31
CA THR A 705 24.77 -3.11 23.36
C THR A 705 25.15 -3.48 24.79
N GLU A 706 25.64 -2.53 25.56
CA GLU A 706 26.02 -2.67 26.97
C GLU A 706 24.79 -2.89 27.85
N PHE A 707 23.72 -2.12 27.60
CA PHE A 707 22.42 -2.30 28.24
C PHE A 707 21.87 -3.73 28.05
N LEU A 708 21.87 -4.25 26.82
CA LEU A 708 21.42 -5.61 26.53
C LEU A 708 22.32 -6.70 27.13
N ARG A 709 23.54 -6.35 27.57
CA ARG A 709 24.53 -7.27 28.18
C ARG A 709 24.56 -7.22 29.71
N LEU A 710 23.71 -6.43 30.35
CA LEU A 710 23.59 -6.38 31.82
C LEU A 710 23.31 -7.78 32.42
N LYS A 711 23.66 -7.97 33.69
CA LYS A 711 23.32 -9.21 34.41
C LYS A 711 21.80 -9.37 34.52
N GLY A 712 21.30 -10.58 34.77
CA GLY A 712 19.87 -10.90 34.70
C GLY A 712 18.97 -9.94 35.49
N GLY A 713 19.24 -9.77 36.79
CA GLY A 713 18.48 -8.85 37.65
C GLY A 713 18.63 -7.38 37.24
N ASP A 714 19.87 -6.95 37.00
CA ASP A 714 20.19 -5.59 36.54
C ASP A 714 19.48 -5.22 35.23
N PHE A 715 19.46 -6.16 34.28
CA PHE A 715 18.75 -6.03 33.01
C PHE A 715 17.25 -5.90 33.25
N ALA A 716 16.63 -6.75 34.07
CA ALA A 716 15.19 -6.69 34.31
C ALA A 716 14.76 -5.35 34.93
N THR A 717 15.54 -4.85 35.90
CA THR A 717 15.33 -3.53 36.51
C THR A 717 15.49 -2.41 35.48
N ALA A 718 16.58 -2.42 34.71
CA ALA A 718 16.86 -1.40 33.71
C ALA A 718 15.85 -1.42 32.55
N GLN A 719 15.44 -2.62 32.09
CA GLN A 719 14.42 -2.81 31.06
C GLN A 719 13.10 -2.20 31.51
N THR A 720 12.66 -2.50 32.73
CA THR A 720 11.41 -1.92 33.29
C THR A 720 11.48 -0.40 33.30
N ALA A 721 12.59 0.17 33.76
CA ALA A 721 12.79 1.62 33.81
C ALA A 721 12.75 2.27 32.41
N VAL A 722 13.43 1.67 31.42
CA VAL A 722 13.46 2.13 30.02
C VAL A 722 12.08 2.04 29.37
N VAL A 723 11.39 0.91 29.53
CA VAL A 723 10.04 0.69 28.96
C VAL A 723 9.05 1.69 29.55
N GLU A 724 9.03 1.88 30.87
CA GLU A 724 8.10 2.81 31.50
C GLU A 724 8.41 4.27 31.16
N ALA A 725 9.69 4.65 31.01
CA ALA A 725 10.05 5.97 30.50
C ALA A 725 9.55 6.19 29.06
N ALA A 726 9.70 5.19 28.19
CA ALA A 726 9.21 5.25 26.82
C ALA A 726 7.69 5.45 26.77
N LYS A 727 6.94 4.65 27.55
CA LYS A 727 5.47 4.75 27.63
C LYS A 727 5.01 6.10 28.18
N ARG A 728 5.66 6.65 29.21
CA ARG A 728 5.37 8.00 29.72
C ARG A 728 5.60 9.06 28.66
N GLY A 729 6.73 8.99 27.95
CA GLY A 729 7.06 9.90 26.84
C GLY A 729 6.01 9.87 25.74
N LEU A 730 5.67 8.68 25.25
CA LEU A 730 4.64 8.48 24.22
C LEU A 730 3.27 9.00 24.67
N THR A 731 2.86 8.70 25.91
CA THR A 731 1.57 9.15 26.46
C THR A 731 1.50 10.66 26.52
N MET A 732 2.54 11.30 27.07
CA MET A 732 2.57 12.76 27.15
C MET A 732 2.49 13.37 25.75
N LEU A 733 3.31 12.91 24.79
CA LEU A 733 3.29 13.43 23.43
C LEU A 733 1.93 13.27 22.76
N ALA A 734 1.29 12.11 22.90
CA ALA A 734 -0.05 11.87 22.35
C ALA A 734 -1.08 12.83 22.95
N ASP A 735 -1.05 13.04 24.27
CA ASP A 735 -1.93 13.99 24.97
C ASP A 735 -1.62 15.45 24.56
N GLU A 736 -0.36 15.79 24.26
CA GLU A 736 0.02 17.11 23.78
C GLU A 736 -0.47 17.39 22.36
N ILE A 737 -0.35 16.43 21.45
CA ILE A 737 -0.87 16.50 20.07
C ILE A 737 -2.38 16.71 20.12
N ASN A 738 -3.08 15.91 20.93
CA ASN A 738 -4.52 16.06 21.14
C ASN A 738 -4.92 17.41 21.75
N ALA A 739 -3.99 18.08 22.44
CA ALA A 739 -4.14 19.43 22.97
C ALA A 739 -3.65 20.53 22.01
N GLY A 740 -3.39 20.21 20.74
CA GLY A 740 -2.97 21.15 19.70
C GLY A 740 -1.49 21.55 19.76
N ALA A 741 -0.61 20.66 20.22
CA ALA A 741 0.83 20.85 20.11
C ALA A 741 1.30 20.63 18.67
N GLU A 742 2.19 21.52 18.21
CA GLU A 742 2.78 21.45 16.88
C GLU A 742 4.25 21.02 16.98
N MET A 743 4.68 20.20 16.03
CA MET A 743 6.06 19.74 15.89
C MET A 743 6.93 20.83 15.23
N LYS A 744 8.18 20.97 15.69
CA LYS A 744 9.20 21.79 15.03
C LYS A 744 10.56 21.10 15.11
N MET A 745 11.28 21.10 13.99
CA MET A 745 12.68 20.66 13.94
C MET A 745 13.61 21.85 14.21
N ILE A 746 14.48 21.74 15.20
CA ILE A 746 15.49 22.76 15.54
C ILE A 746 16.88 22.21 15.24
N ARG A 747 17.69 22.99 14.52
CA ARG A 747 19.11 22.67 14.32
C ARG A 747 19.87 22.92 15.61
N VAL A 748 20.57 21.91 16.11
CA VAL A 748 21.43 22.02 17.27
C VAL A 748 22.86 22.24 16.78
N PRO A 749 23.54 23.33 17.20
CA PRO A 749 24.95 23.52 16.87
C PRO A 749 25.79 22.39 17.48
N SER A 750 26.66 21.78 16.68
CA SER A 750 27.56 20.72 17.16
C SER A 750 28.40 21.23 18.34
N PRO A 751 28.67 20.40 19.36
CA PRO A 751 29.57 20.79 20.45
C PRO A 751 30.93 21.18 19.85
N VAL A 752 31.30 22.45 19.99
CA VAL A 752 32.63 22.94 19.61
C VAL A 752 33.59 22.42 20.67
N GLY A 753 34.17 21.24 20.46
CA GLY A 753 35.16 20.69 21.40
C GLY A 753 35.27 19.18 21.44
N SER A 754 35.57 18.52 20.33
CA SER A 754 36.27 17.23 20.37
C SER A 754 37.19 17.12 19.15
N SER A 755 38.45 17.51 19.37
CA SER A 755 39.55 17.26 18.45
C SER A 755 39.74 15.76 18.25
N GLY A 756 39.27 15.23 17.13
CA GLY A 756 39.45 13.82 16.80
C GLY A 756 38.57 13.38 15.64
N GLY A 757 38.89 13.84 14.44
CA GLY A 757 38.59 13.21 13.14
C GLY A 757 37.32 12.36 12.99
N GLN A 758 36.14 12.96 13.03
CA GLN A 758 34.99 12.58 12.21
C GLN A 758 33.99 13.74 12.25
N LYS A 759 33.68 14.34 11.09
CA LYS A 759 32.64 15.40 10.99
C LYS A 759 31.28 14.76 11.32
N THR A 760 30.86 14.81 12.58
CA THR A 760 29.47 14.55 12.96
C THR A 760 28.64 15.74 12.47
N GLY A 761 27.74 15.52 11.51
CA GLY A 761 26.84 16.54 10.98
C GLY A 761 26.04 17.25 12.07
N SER A 762 25.63 18.49 11.80
CA SER A 762 24.74 19.26 12.69
C SER A 762 23.52 18.42 13.08
N GLY A 763 23.35 18.12 14.37
CA GLY A 763 22.20 17.35 14.85
C GLY A 763 20.91 18.16 14.71
N THR A 764 19.84 17.53 14.25
CA THR A 764 18.49 18.12 14.28
C THR A 764 17.72 17.49 15.44
N GLU A 765 17.11 18.31 16.28
CA GLU A 765 16.29 17.88 17.42
C GLU A 765 14.81 18.17 17.15
N ILE A 766 13.94 17.24 17.51
CA ILE A 766 12.48 17.38 17.35
C ILE A 766 11.91 17.94 18.66
N ILE A 767 11.19 19.06 18.57
CA ILE A 767 10.48 19.64 19.71
C ILE A 767 8.98 19.70 19.44
N TRP A 768 8.19 19.58 20.51
CA TRP A 768 6.74 19.73 20.44
C TRP A 768 6.32 20.92 21.30
N SER A 769 5.47 21.80 20.77
CA SER A 769 5.09 23.01 21.51
C SER A 769 3.67 23.46 21.23
N LYS A 770 2.96 23.80 22.32
CA LYS A 770 1.63 24.43 22.27
C LYS A 770 1.78 25.93 21.97
N LYS A 771 0.70 26.55 21.45
CA LYS A 771 0.64 28.01 21.17
C LYS A 771 1.15 28.88 22.34
N ARG A 772 0.79 28.56 23.59
CA ARG A 772 1.26 29.30 24.78
C ARG A 772 2.78 29.25 24.98
N ALA A 773 3.42 28.12 24.73
CA ALA A 773 4.89 28.01 24.84
C ALA A 773 5.58 28.84 23.76
N LYS A 774 5.02 28.87 22.54
CA LYS A 774 5.50 29.74 21.45
C LYS A 774 5.37 31.22 21.80
N GLN A 775 4.24 31.62 22.42
CA GLN A 775 4.04 32.98 22.92
C GLN A 775 5.07 33.37 24.01
N ILE A 776 5.33 32.49 24.98
CA ILE A 776 6.34 32.73 26.03
C ILE A 776 7.74 32.85 25.44
N ALA A 777 8.05 32.05 24.42
CA ALA A 777 9.32 32.09 23.73
C ALA A 777 9.49 33.36 22.87
N GLY A 778 8.40 34.00 22.43
CA GLY A 778 8.47 35.23 21.64
C GLY A 778 9.23 35.07 20.31
N GLY A 779 9.21 33.87 19.73
CA GLY A 779 9.99 33.53 18.52
C GLY A 779 11.43 33.06 18.78
N ASP A 780 11.93 33.13 20.01
CA ASP A 780 13.26 32.62 20.38
C ASP A 780 13.27 31.07 20.44
N GLU A 781 13.90 30.46 19.44
CA GLU A 781 14.02 29.00 19.33
C GLU A 781 14.86 28.37 20.44
N VAL A 782 15.86 29.09 20.96
CA VAL A 782 16.72 28.60 22.05
C VAL A 782 15.92 28.56 23.34
N LYS A 783 15.13 29.60 23.61
CA LYS A 783 14.22 29.65 24.75
C LYS A 783 13.12 28.59 24.66
N LEU A 784 12.52 28.41 23.48
CA LEU A 784 11.52 27.37 23.25
C LEU A 784 12.09 25.96 23.49
N ARG A 785 13.29 25.69 22.96
CA ARG A 785 14.03 24.44 23.19
C ARG A 785 14.32 24.21 24.67
N ARG A 786 14.74 25.24 25.41
CA ARG A 786 15.01 25.12 26.85
C ARG A 786 13.76 24.77 27.65
N LEU A 787 12.63 25.42 27.34
CA LEU A 787 11.33 25.12 27.96
C LEU A 787 10.86 23.70 27.65
N TRP A 788 11.02 23.27 26.39
CA TRP A 788 10.73 21.90 25.97
C TRP A 788 11.59 20.90 26.76
N LYS A 789 12.91 21.08 26.73
CA LYS A 789 13.87 20.14 27.30
C LYS A 789 13.73 19.98 28.82
N ALA A 790 13.52 21.09 29.55
CA ALA A 790 13.31 21.05 31.00
C ALA A 790 12.10 20.19 31.41
N ARG A 791 11.04 20.20 30.60
CA ARG A 791 9.85 19.38 30.81
C ARG A 791 10.02 17.96 30.28
N TRP A 792 10.60 17.81 29.10
CA TRP A 792 10.79 16.54 28.41
C TRP A 792 11.72 15.61 29.19
N ASP A 793 12.89 16.11 29.59
CA ASP A 793 13.90 15.31 30.30
C ASP A 793 13.35 14.76 31.64
N HIS A 794 12.40 15.45 32.29
CA HIS A 794 11.72 14.94 33.49
C HIS A 794 10.78 13.76 33.19
N VAL A 795 10.15 13.72 32.01
CA VAL A 795 9.13 12.74 31.64
C VAL A 795 9.75 11.45 31.12
N VAL A 796 10.71 11.58 30.22
CA VAL A 796 11.44 10.43 29.66
C VAL A 796 12.66 10.05 30.49
N GLY A 797 12.99 10.83 31.52
CA GLY A 797 13.98 10.48 32.52
C GLY A 797 13.62 9.16 33.22
N PHE A 798 14.60 8.28 33.37
CA PHE A 798 14.49 7.13 34.27
C PHE A 798 15.63 7.09 35.29
N GLU A 799 15.28 6.80 36.53
CA GLU A 799 16.23 6.57 37.62
C GLU A 799 16.34 5.07 37.90
N LEU A 800 17.55 4.65 38.27
CA LEU A 800 17.81 3.30 38.76
C LEU A 800 17.91 3.37 40.29
N PRO A 801 17.60 2.27 41.00
CA PRO A 801 17.88 2.17 42.44
C PRO A 801 19.35 2.54 42.73
N SER A 802 19.61 3.14 43.89
CA SER A 802 20.89 3.74 44.28
C SER A 802 22.09 2.77 44.38
N GLU A 803 21.88 1.47 44.15
CA GLU A 803 22.97 0.50 44.10
C GLU A 803 23.66 0.51 42.73
N PRO A 804 25.01 0.54 42.69
CA PRO A 804 25.74 0.56 41.43
C PRO A 804 25.49 -0.73 40.64
N LEU A 805 24.90 -0.60 39.45
CA LEU A 805 24.77 -1.71 38.50
C LEU A 805 26.17 -2.16 38.07
N ASP A 806 26.45 -3.46 38.14
CA ASP A 806 27.75 -4.01 37.78
C ASP A 806 27.89 -4.09 36.26
N THR A 807 28.42 -3.03 35.66
CA THR A 807 28.67 -2.89 34.22
C THR A 807 29.92 -3.63 33.74
N LYS A 808 30.73 -4.22 34.64
CA LYS A 808 31.96 -4.91 34.24
C LYS A 808 31.68 -6.39 33.99
N GLY A 809 31.75 -6.76 32.70
CA GLY A 809 31.70 -8.16 32.25
C GLY A 809 32.84 -9.01 32.82
N GLY A 810 32.65 -9.52 34.03
CA GLY A 810 33.48 -10.52 34.71
C GLY A 810 32.77 -11.87 34.77
N GLN A 811 33.53 -12.93 34.50
CA GLN A 811 33.17 -14.34 34.40
C GLN A 811 32.19 -14.85 35.49
N ALA A 812 31.12 -15.52 35.04
CA ALA A 812 30.59 -16.76 35.64
C ALA A 812 29.91 -17.56 34.52
#